data_AF-A0A962GMG6-F1
#
_entry.id   AF-A0A962GMG6-F1
#
_cell.length_a   1.000
_cell.length_b   1.000
_cell.length_c   1.000
_cell.angle_alpha   90.00
_cell.angle_beta   90.00
_cell.angle_gamma   90.00
#
_symmetry.space_group_name_H-M   'P 1'
#
loop_
_entity.id
_entity.type
_entity.pdbx_description
1 polymer ?
#
loop_
_entity_poly.entity_id
_entity_poly.type
_entity_poly.pdbx_seq_one_letter_code
_entity_poly.pdbx_strand_id
1 'polypeptide(L)'
;MSPEQARGAEVDARSDLYSLGVLAYEALTGDVPYKGADSFAVAYAHVFEPIPRLPTERGNWQGLIDKALAKDPRDRYGSAEEFCAALSVMGAGGESATTQRMATLPGSSSKELVRPAAVTQLVEAVGKRMKRSQGQGFGPKLALGALALVAVLALGYGVYSQWAQPDDSAPVATTADPPAPTLKPVRPAPPLVTVDPDVPVEGQPPADAIPTDYPLVDGEPVEGQSPVGPPSREAQLAGWLRASERATAELRLTTPAGSSAVDFQRWVLQLDPENAKAQEGIGAVVERYLDLARTARDEQRLDDARSLIERARQVAAEHPAPVTLQQRINEQETDWVGVLIGRAEGALKAWDRTTALAALDEAAQLVPTDPRIASLRQQAEGFAQQGFAFRDALSSGSQGPQMVVVAPRQATLGGARDSKAVRLGKPFAVATTEVTRGQFARFVQATGRQIGGNCRDRERTGLFGAVKSSRTWREPDIQQGDDHPVVCVDFDDAQAYVRWLGQETGHVYRLLSESEWQALAARVPAEAACKVANLSDRTRGGRGSFTCSDGFEATAPVRQLGASGGLYDLDGNVREWVQDCSNESHAGHPGNAQPRLNGDCSERMVMGRAWHSDQEESTPIQRKAFKSNVRSNTIGFRVAMTMPDGPPAGQLRQ
;
A
#
# COMPACT_ATOMS: atom_id res chain seq x y z
N MET A 1 -13.96 2.47 15.90
CA MET A 1 -13.03 3.44 15.29
C MET A 1 -13.85 4.57 14.72
N SER A 2 -13.46 5.82 14.96
CA SER A 2 -14.13 7.00 14.38
C SER A 2 -13.68 7.28 12.94
N PRO A 3 -14.45 8.05 12.15
CA PRO A 3 -14.10 8.39 10.76
C PRO A 3 -12.73 9.04 10.61
N GLU A 4 -12.35 9.94 11.52
CA GLU A 4 -11.05 10.61 11.55
C GLU A 4 -9.90 9.65 11.89
N GLN A 5 -10.12 8.69 12.80
CA GLN A 5 -9.14 7.61 13.07
C GLN A 5 -8.97 6.70 11.85
N ALA A 6 -10.05 6.43 11.11
CA ALA A 6 -10.01 5.62 9.89
C ALA A 6 -9.37 6.36 8.71
N ARG A 7 -9.47 7.70 8.66
CA ARG A 7 -8.81 8.56 7.65
C ARG A 7 -7.38 8.96 8.03
N GLY A 8 -6.93 8.70 9.25
CA GLY A 8 -5.64 9.16 9.77
C GLY A 8 -5.55 10.69 9.95
N ALA A 9 -6.68 11.35 10.19
CA ALA A 9 -6.74 12.79 10.47
C ALA A 9 -6.45 13.07 11.96
N GLU A 10 -6.31 14.35 12.35
CA GLU A 10 -6.16 14.72 13.76
C GLU A 10 -7.35 14.21 14.60
N VAL A 11 -7.02 13.58 15.73
CA VAL A 11 -7.96 12.92 16.63
C VAL A 11 -8.06 13.75 17.90
N ASP A 12 -9.27 14.12 18.27
CA ASP A 12 -9.57 14.81 19.54
C ASP A 12 -10.55 13.97 20.39
N ALA A 13 -10.97 14.52 21.54
CA ALA A 13 -11.88 13.84 22.47
C ALA A 13 -13.25 13.46 21.84
N ARG A 14 -13.63 14.04 20.69
CA ARG A 14 -14.90 13.72 20.01
C ARG A 14 -14.84 12.40 19.25
N SER A 15 -13.64 11.82 19.07
CA SER A 15 -13.47 10.45 18.58
C SER A 15 -13.95 9.41 19.60
N ASP A 16 -13.76 9.68 20.89
CA ASP A 16 -14.28 8.83 21.97
C ASP A 16 -15.81 8.92 22.04
N LEU A 17 -16.38 10.11 21.83
CA LEU A 17 -17.84 10.31 21.76
C LEU A 17 -18.46 9.57 20.57
N TYR A 18 -17.78 9.50 19.43
CA TYR A 18 -18.21 8.67 18.31
C TYR A 18 -18.24 7.18 18.70
N SER A 19 -17.20 6.71 19.39
CA SER A 19 -17.11 5.32 19.85
C SER A 19 -18.21 4.98 20.87
N LEU A 20 -18.55 5.91 21.76
CA LEU A 20 -19.71 5.80 22.65
C LEU A 20 -21.03 5.77 21.87
N GLY A 21 -21.15 6.53 20.77
CA GLY A 21 -22.29 6.46 19.86
C GLY A 21 -22.45 5.09 19.20
N VAL A 22 -21.35 4.43 18.83
CA VAL A 22 -21.35 3.07 18.28
C VAL A 22 -21.86 2.07 19.32
N LEU A 23 -21.38 2.17 20.56
CA LEU A 23 -21.85 1.32 21.66
C LEU A 23 -23.32 1.58 22.01
N ALA A 24 -23.76 2.84 21.95
CA ALA A 24 -25.17 3.18 22.14
C ALA A 24 -26.06 2.58 21.04
N TYR A 25 -25.62 2.64 19.78
CA TYR A 25 -26.32 1.99 18.67
C TYR A 25 -26.40 0.48 18.85
N GLU A 26 -25.30 -0.15 19.25
CA GLU A 26 -25.23 -1.59 19.49
C GLU A 26 -26.12 -2.03 20.67
N ALA A 27 -26.10 -1.30 21.78
CA ALA A 27 -27.01 -1.52 22.90
C ALA A 27 -28.49 -1.34 22.47
N LEU A 28 -28.76 -0.42 21.55
CA LEU A 28 -30.10 -0.14 21.02
C LEU A 28 -30.52 -1.06 19.87
N THR A 29 -29.69 -1.93 19.33
CA THR A 29 -30.12 -2.78 18.21
C THR A 29 -29.69 -4.23 18.34
N GLY A 30 -28.77 -4.54 19.25
CA GLY A 30 -28.10 -5.83 19.35
C GLY A 30 -27.01 -6.04 18.29
N ASP A 31 -26.80 -5.05 17.41
CA ASP A 31 -25.88 -5.12 16.28
C ASP A 31 -25.05 -3.83 16.15
N VAL A 32 -23.82 -3.94 15.68
CA VAL A 32 -23.02 -2.76 15.33
C VAL A 32 -23.61 -2.01 14.12
N PRO A 33 -23.40 -0.68 14.02
CA PRO A 33 -23.98 0.12 12.94
C PRO A 33 -23.47 -0.25 11.54
N TYR A 34 -22.25 -0.78 11.43
CA TYR A 34 -21.68 -1.22 10.15
C TYR A 34 -21.04 -2.60 10.29
N LYS A 35 -21.35 -3.48 9.35
CA LYS A 35 -20.76 -4.83 9.22
C LYS A 35 -20.04 -4.90 7.87
N GLY A 36 -18.92 -5.61 7.83
CA GLY A 36 -18.12 -5.79 6.62
C GLY A 36 -17.41 -7.14 6.64
N ALA A 37 -16.98 -7.62 5.46
CA ALA A 37 -16.27 -8.89 5.33
C ALA A 37 -14.86 -8.87 5.96
N ASP A 38 -14.29 -7.68 6.14
CA ASP A 38 -12.99 -7.43 6.75
C ASP A 38 -12.94 -6.05 7.46
N SER A 39 -11.83 -5.77 8.14
CA SER A 39 -11.62 -4.53 8.89
C SER A 39 -11.54 -3.28 8.02
N PHE A 40 -11.13 -3.42 6.75
CA PHE A 40 -11.08 -2.30 5.81
C PHE A 40 -12.49 -1.91 5.36
N ALA A 41 -13.34 -2.87 5.04
CA ALA A 41 -14.75 -2.63 4.70
C ALA A 41 -15.50 -1.95 5.86
N VAL A 42 -15.24 -2.35 7.11
CA VAL A 42 -15.82 -1.72 8.30
C VAL A 42 -15.29 -0.29 8.49
N ALA A 43 -13.98 -0.07 8.33
CA ALA A 43 -13.40 1.28 8.40
C ALA A 43 -13.95 2.19 7.29
N TYR A 44 -14.06 1.70 6.05
CA TYR A 44 -14.68 2.38 4.93
C TYR A 44 -16.13 2.78 5.24
N ALA A 45 -16.91 1.87 5.81
CA ALA A 45 -18.30 2.15 6.18
C ALA A 45 -18.42 3.22 7.27
N HIS A 46 -17.55 3.19 8.28
CA HIS A 46 -17.46 4.27 9.26
C HIS A 46 -17.18 5.62 8.61
N VAL A 47 -16.43 5.66 7.50
CA VAL A 47 -16.02 6.88 6.81
C VAL A 47 -17.07 7.39 5.81
N PHE A 48 -17.70 6.52 5.03
CA PHE A 48 -18.48 6.90 3.85
C PHE A 48 -19.94 6.46 3.87
N GLU A 49 -20.28 5.37 4.57
CA GLU A 49 -21.66 4.86 4.60
C GLU A 49 -22.56 5.73 5.48
N PRO A 50 -23.85 5.88 5.13
CA PRO A 50 -24.79 6.71 5.87
C PRO A 50 -25.09 6.12 7.25
N ILE A 51 -25.44 6.99 8.21
CA ILE A 51 -25.82 6.57 9.56
C ILE A 51 -27.09 5.70 9.47
N PRO A 52 -27.08 4.46 9.99
CA PRO A 52 -28.25 3.58 9.92
C PRO A 52 -29.44 4.15 10.70
N ARG A 53 -30.64 3.86 10.21
CA ARG A 53 -31.89 4.19 10.90
C ARG A 53 -32.24 3.11 11.91
N LEU A 54 -32.58 3.53 13.12
CA LEU A 54 -33.08 2.66 14.18
C LEU A 54 -34.48 2.13 13.84
N PRO A 55 -34.85 0.95 14.36
CA PRO A 55 -36.22 0.45 14.27
C PRO A 55 -37.23 1.46 14.81
N THR A 56 -38.44 1.51 14.24
CA THR A 56 -39.48 2.49 14.57
C THR A 56 -39.77 2.59 16.07
N GLU A 57 -39.71 1.46 16.79
CA GLU A 57 -39.89 1.35 18.24
C GLU A 57 -38.84 2.12 19.07
N ARG A 58 -37.66 2.38 18.49
CA ARG A 58 -36.53 3.08 19.11
C ARG A 58 -36.22 4.40 18.41
N GLY A 59 -37.13 4.89 17.56
CA GLY A 59 -36.94 6.11 16.76
C GLY A 59 -36.71 7.36 17.60
N ASN A 60 -37.16 7.38 18.87
CA ASN A 60 -36.87 8.44 19.83
C ASN A 60 -35.36 8.62 20.08
N TRP A 61 -34.53 7.58 19.88
CA TRP A 61 -33.08 7.66 20.04
C TRP A 61 -32.33 8.12 18.77
N GLN A 62 -33.02 8.26 17.63
CA GLN A 62 -32.37 8.52 16.35
C GLN A 62 -31.59 9.84 16.36
N GLY A 63 -32.13 10.90 16.95
CA GLY A 63 -31.44 12.20 17.00
C GLY A 63 -30.12 12.14 17.79
N LEU A 64 -30.06 11.31 18.84
CA LEU A 64 -28.83 11.11 19.59
C LEU A 64 -27.80 10.34 18.77
N ILE A 65 -28.22 9.27 18.08
CA ILE A 65 -27.35 8.47 17.22
C ILE A 65 -26.84 9.29 16.03
N ASP A 66 -27.71 10.08 15.37
CA ASP A 66 -27.34 10.92 14.23
C ASP A 66 -26.25 11.93 14.62
N LYS A 67 -26.40 12.58 15.79
CA LYS A 67 -25.41 13.55 16.29
C LYS A 67 -24.13 12.87 16.79
N ALA A 68 -24.22 11.72 17.47
CA ALA A 68 -23.06 10.99 17.99
C ALA A 68 -22.20 10.38 16.87
N LEU A 69 -22.85 9.84 15.83
CA LEU A 69 -22.20 9.16 14.69
C LEU A 69 -21.98 10.08 13.48
N ALA A 70 -22.10 11.40 13.66
CA ALA A 70 -21.84 12.35 12.59
C ALA A 70 -20.42 12.19 12.04
N LYS A 71 -20.28 12.22 10.71
CA LYS A 71 -18.99 11.93 10.05
C LYS A 71 -17.97 13.03 10.25
N ASP A 72 -18.44 14.27 10.41
CA ASP A 72 -17.64 15.42 10.79
C ASP A 72 -17.65 15.61 12.33
N PRO A 73 -16.49 15.67 13.00
CA PRO A 73 -16.41 15.93 14.44
C PRO A 73 -17.06 17.24 14.89
N ARG A 74 -17.24 18.22 13.99
CA ARG A 74 -17.90 19.50 14.30
C ARG A 74 -19.40 19.38 14.47
N ASP A 75 -19.99 18.36 13.87
CA ASP A 75 -21.43 18.07 13.96
C ASP A 75 -21.78 17.18 15.16
N ARG A 76 -20.77 16.74 15.94
CA ARG A 76 -20.94 15.92 17.14
C ARG A 76 -21.14 16.76 18.39
N TYR A 77 -21.43 16.09 19.49
CA TYR A 77 -21.35 16.66 20.83
C TYR A 77 -19.94 17.20 21.10
N GLY A 78 -19.87 18.41 21.64
CA GLY A 78 -18.60 19.08 21.91
C GLY A 78 -17.85 18.51 23.12
N SER A 79 -18.56 17.86 24.04
CA SER A 79 -17.99 17.24 25.24
C SER A 79 -18.83 16.06 25.76
N ALA A 80 -18.25 15.28 26.68
CA ALA A 80 -18.95 14.19 27.35
C ALA A 80 -20.13 14.68 28.21
N GLU A 81 -20.03 15.88 28.80
CA GLU A 81 -21.11 16.49 29.57
C GLU A 81 -22.33 16.79 28.68
N GLU A 82 -22.11 17.29 27.46
CA GLU A 82 -23.20 17.54 26.50
C GLU A 82 -23.86 16.22 26.07
N PHE A 83 -23.06 15.18 25.85
CA PHE A 83 -23.54 13.83 25.52
C PHE A 83 -24.38 13.23 26.66
N CYS A 84 -23.90 13.34 27.91
CA CYS A 84 -24.64 12.89 29.09
C CYS A 84 -25.93 13.67 29.30
N ALA A 85 -25.92 14.99 29.10
CA ALA A 85 -27.12 15.82 29.19
C ALA A 85 -28.19 15.37 28.16
N ALA A 86 -27.77 15.06 26.92
CA ALA A 86 -28.67 14.53 25.90
C ALA A 86 -29.26 13.16 26.30
N LEU A 87 -28.46 12.27 26.90
CA LEU A 87 -28.95 10.99 27.43
C LEU A 87 -29.96 11.17 28.57
N SER A 88 -29.72 12.09 29.51
CA SER A 88 -30.60 12.34 30.65
C SER A 88 -31.96 12.88 30.24
N VAL A 89 -32.01 13.75 29.21
CA VAL A 89 -33.27 14.26 28.66
C VAL A 89 -34.12 13.15 28.05
N MET A 90 -33.50 12.13 27.45
CA MET A 90 -34.22 11.00 26.87
C MET A 90 -34.58 9.91 27.89
N GLY A 91 -33.76 9.71 28.93
CA GLY A 91 -34.06 8.81 30.05
C GLY A 91 -35.19 9.32 30.95
N ALA A 92 -35.31 10.64 31.13
CA ALA A 92 -36.40 11.26 31.89
C ALA A 92 -37.76 11.22 31.18
N GLY A 93 -37.79 10.91 29.87
CA GLY A 93 -39.02 10.79 29.08
C GLY A 93 -39.81 9.48 29.30
N GLY A 94 -39.28 8.54 30.07
CA GLY A 94 -39.95 7.28 30.42
C GLY A 94 -40.86 7.35 31.65
N GLU A 95 -40.75 8.40 32.47
CA GLU A 95 -41.53 8.58 33.70
C GLU A 95 -42.05 10.02 33.83
N SER A 96 -42.91 10.45 32.89
CA SER A 96 -43.98 11.44 33.10
C SER A 96 -44.32 12.13 31.78
N ALA A 97 -45.29 11.59 31.05
CA ALA A 97 -46.03 12.37 30.06
C ALA A 97 -47.43 11.80 29.79
N THR A 98 -48.18 11.54 30.87
CA THR A 98 -49.65 11.66 30.83
C THR A 98 -49.99 12.81 31.76
N THR A 99 -50.64 13.85 31.21
CA THR A 99 -51.15 15.06 31.89
C THR A 99 -50.22 16.28 31.84
N GLN A 100 -50.20 17.00 30.71
CA GLN A 100 -50.75 18.36 30.67
C GLN A 100 -50.92 18.89 29.24
N ARG A 101 -52.08 19.50 29.02
CA ARG A 101 -52.58 20.15 27.80
C ARG A 101 -51.83 21.46 27.49
N MET A 102 -51.74 21.73 26.19
CA MET A 102 -51.87 23.03 25.51
C MET A 102 -51.34 24.30 26.18
N ALA A 103 -50.28 24.88 25.60
CA ALA A 103 -50.19 26.32 25.31
C ALA A 103 -49.10 26.59 24.24
N THR A 104 -49.58 26.96 23.05
CA THR A 104 -49.11 28.03 22.14
C THR A 104 -47.60 28.37 22.02
N LEU A 105 -47.08 28.23 20.79
CA LEU A 105 -45.86 28.86 20.23
C LEU A 105 -45.96 30.42 20.26
N PRO A 106 -44.87 31.24 20.26
CA PRO A 106 -43.91 31.30 19.13
C PRO A 106 -42.45 31.80 19.40
N GLY A 107 -41.57 31.61 18.40
CA GLY A 107 -40.68 32.67 17.91
C GLY A 107 -39.21 32.73 18.38
N SER A 108 -38.31 32.30 17.50
CA SER A 108 -37.09 32.98 16.99
C SER A 108 -36.21 33.89 17.88
N SER A 109 -34.89 33.62 17.78
CA SER A 109 -33.77 34.58 17.67
C SER A 109 -32.98 35.04 18.91
N SER A 110 -31.66 34.89 18.73
CA SER A 110 -30.53 35.77 19.10
C SER A 110 -30.02 35.87 20.54
N LYS A 111 -28.73 35.50 20.66
CA LYS A 111 -27.64 36.11 21.44
C LYS A 111 -28.00 36.66 22.83
N GLU A 112 -27.52 35.98 23.87
CA GLU A 112 -27.14 36.71 25.09
C GLU A 112 -25.80 36.25 25.66
N LEU A 113 -24.99 37.27 25.92
CA LEU A 113 -23.60 37.31 26.29
C LEU A 113 -23.51 37.14 27.82
N VAL A 114 -22.80 36.11 28.32
CA VAL A 114 -22.64 35.93 29.77
C VAL A 114 -21.74 37.02 30.34
N ARG A 115 -22.28 37.76 31.32
CA ARG A 115 -21.68 38.91 32.03
C ARG A 115 -20.61 38.50 33.08
N PRO A 116 -19.73 39.43 33.50
CA PRO A 116 -18.54 39.17 34.32
C PRO A 116 -18.78 38.92 35.83
N ALA A 117 -20.02 38.60 36.25
CA ALA A 117 -20.35 38.47 37.68
C ALA A 117 -20.03 37.08 38.28
N ALA A 118 -19.80 36.05 37.45
CA ALA A 118 -19.56 34.68 37.93
C ALA A 118 -18.15 34.45 38.51
N VAL A 119 -17.17 35.28 38.14
CA VAL A 119 -15.77 35.12 38.58
C VAL A 119 -15.56 35.68 40.00
N THR A 120 -16.29 36.74 40.38
CA THR A 120 -16.19 37.34 41.72
C THR A 120 -16.78 36.43 42.80
N GLN A 121 -17.84 35.68 42.48
CA GLN A 121 -18.47 34.74 43.43
C GLN A 121 -17.61 33.50 43.71
N LEU A 122 -16.78 33.07 42.76
CA LEU A 122 -15.88 31.93 42.93
C LEU A 122 -14.67 32.28 43.83
N VAL A 123 -14.19 33.53 43.76
CA VAL A 123 -13.08 34.04 44.59
C VAL A 123 -13.49 34.18 46.07
N GLU A 124 -14.72 34.63 46.34
CA GLU A 124 -15.27 34.69 47.71
C GLU A 124 -15.52 33.30 48.32
N ALA A 125 -15.95 32.33 47.51
CA ALA A 125 -16.22 30.96 47.96
C ALA A 125 -14.93 30.22 48.36
N VAL A 126 -13.81 30.49 47.68
CA VAL A 126 -12.49 29.92 48.03
C VAL A 126 -11.91 30.61 49.28
N GLY A 127 -12.10 31.92 49.43
CA GLY A 127 -11.67 32.68 50.62
C GLY A 127 -12.38 32.25 51.92
N LYS A 128 -13.66 31.88 51.85
CA LYS A 128 -14.41 31.35 53.01
C LYS A 128 -14.00 29.93 53.41
N ARG A 129 -13.47 29.13 52.48
CA ARG A 129 -13.06 27.73 52.75
C ARG A 129 -11.67 27.62 53.37
N MET A 130 -10.83 28.64 53.24
CA MET A 130 -9.52 28.72 53.91
C MET A 130 -9.58 29.18 55.38
N LYS A 131 -10.69 29.75 55.84
CA LYS A 131 -10.83 30.26 57.22
C LYS A 131 -11.26 29.22 58.27
N ARG A 132 -11.39 27.94 57.88
CA ARG A 132 -11.86 26.85 58.75
C ARG A 132 -10.79 25.79 59.08
N SER A 133 -9.52 26.10 58.82
CA SER A 133 -8.36 25.31 59.22
C SER A 133 -7.43 26.19 60.04
N GLN A 134 -7.75 26.34 61.33
CA GLN A 134 -6.85 26.91 62.32
C GLN A 134 -6.54 25.83 63.34
N GLY A 135 -5.43 25.13 63.09
CA GLY A 135 -4.89 24.09 63.97
C GLY A 135 -3.68 23.44 63.32
N GLN A 136 -2.49 23.86 63.77
CA GLN A 136 -1.15 23.31 63.46
C GLN A 136 -0.48 23.66 62.12
N GLY A 137 0.26 24.78 62.16
CA GLY A 137 1.64 24.94 61.68
C GLY A 137 2.01 24.51 60.27
N PHE A 138 1.95 25.44 59.30
CA PHE A 138 2.74 25.39 58.07
C PHE A 138 3.26 26.80 57.70
N GLY A 139 4.56 26.92 57.45
CA GLY A 139 5.29 28.19 57.34
C GLY A 139 5.03 29.03 56.08
N PRO A 140 5.49 30.30 56.07
CA PRO A 140 5.05 31.37 55.14
C PRO A 140 5.52 31.24 53.67
N LYS A 141 6.17 30.14 53.27
CA LYS A 141 6.74 29.99 51.91
C LYS A 141 5.77 29.43 50.87
N LEU A 142 4.69 28.76 51.29
CA LEU A 142 3.67 28.19 50.37
C LEU A 142 2.60 29.19 49.91
N ALA A 143 2.34 30.24 50.71
CA ALA A 143 1.35 31.26 50.38
C ALA A 143 1.83 32.21 49.24
N LEU A 144 3.13 32.46 49.14
CA LEU A 144 3.73 33.28 48.08
C LEU A 144 3.72 32.59 46.70
N GLY A 145 3.88 31.26 46.67
CA GLY A 145 3.85 30.50 45.41
C GLY A 145 2.46 30.47 44.75
N ALA A 146 1.40 30.38 45.54
CA ALA A 146 0.03 30.40 45.03
C ALA A 146 -0.36 31.79 44.48
N LEU A 147 0.10 32.87 45.11
CA LEU A 147 -0.11 34.24 44.62
C LEU A 147 0.67 34.54 43.33
N ALA A 148 1.89 34.01 43.20
CA ALA A 148 2.67 34.12 41.97
C ALA A 148 2.01 33.38 40.80
N LEU A 149 1.43 32.20 41.05
CA LEU A 149 0.73 31.43 40.02
C LEU A 149 -0.54 32.14 39.51
N VAL A 150 -1.31 32.77 40.41
CA VAL A 150 -2.49 33.56 40.03
C VAL A 150 -2.10 34.81 39.24
N ALA A 151 -0.99 35.48 39.60
CA ALA A 151 -0.49 36.63 38.85
C ALA A 151 0.00 36.25 37.44
N VAL A 152 0.66 35.09 37.29
CA VAL A 152 1.09 34.56 35.98
C VAL A 152 -0.10 34.17 35.11
N LEU A 153 -1.14 33.57 35.69
CA LEU A 153 -2.37 33.23 34.98
C LEU A 153 -3.15 34.49 34.54
N ALA A 154 -3.17 35.54 35.37
CA ALA A 154 -3.79 36.82 35.02
C ALA A 154 -3.03 37.56 33.90
N LEU A 155 -1.69 37.53 33.93
CA LEU A 155 -0.86 38.09 32.85
C LEU A 155 -1.00 37.31 31.54
N GLY A 156 -1.03 35.98 31.61
CA GLY A 156 -1.24 35.12 30.45
C GLY A 156 -2.61 35.35 29.79
N TYR A 157 -3.65 35.57 30.59
CA TYR A 157 -4.98 35.92 30.09
C TYR A 157 -5.02 37.31 29.42
N GLY A 158 -4.29 38.30 29.98
CA GLY A 158 -4.15 39.63 29.37
C GLY A 158 -3.50 39.58 27.99
N VAL A 159 -2.41 38.82 27.84
CA VAL A 159 -1.71 38.65 26.56
C VAL A 159 -2.55 37.88 25.54
N TYR A 160 -3.24 36.81 25.98
CA TYR A 160 -4.16 36.06 25.13
C TYR A 160 -5.31 36.93 24.59
N SER A 161 -5.86 37.81 25.43
CA SER A 161 -6.94 38.72 25.03
C SER A 161 -6.52 39.78 24.01
N GLN A 162 -5.22 40.09 23.92
CA GLN A 162 -4.65 41.07 23.00
C GLN A 162 -4.30 40.48 21.63
N TRP A 163 -4.14 39.16 21.53
CA TRP A 163 -3.83 38.45 20.27
C TRP A 163 -5.07 37.81 19.62
N ALA A 164 -6.21 37.77 20.32
CA ALA A 164 -7.43 37.11 19.86
C ALA A 164 -8.44 38.06 19.16
N GLN A 165 -7.97 39.13 18.52
CA GLN A 165 -8.80 39.98 17.66
C GLN A 165 -8.54 39.57 16.19
N PRO A 166 -9.50 38.96 15.48
CA PRO A 166 -9.36 38.72 14.05
C PRO A 166 -9.51 40.05 13.28
N ASP A 167 -8.55 40.34 12.40
CA ASP A 167 -8.63 41.41 11.41
C ASP A 167 -9.72 41.05 10.36
N ASP A 168 -10.90 41.67 10.48
CA ASP A 168 -11.95 41.63 9.46
C ASP A 168 -11.67 42.67 8.35
N SER A 169 -10.57 42.47 7.59
CA SER A 169 -10.36 43.22 6.35
C SER A 169 -9.40 42.52 5.38
N ALA A 170 -9.91 41.50 4.69
CA ALA A 170 -9.40 41.07 3.39
C ALA A 170 -10.58 40.66 2.49
N PRO A 171 -10.67 41.13 1.24
CA PRO A 171 -11.82 40.90 0.38
C PRO A 171 -11.89 39.44 -0.05
N VAL A 172 -13.07 38.83 0.06
CA VAL A 172 -13.39 37.54 -0.53
C VAL A 172 -13.33 37.68 -2.06
N ALA A 173 -12.30 37.10 -2.66
CA ALA A 173 -12.26 36.87 -4.10
C ALA A 173 -13.20 35.71 -4.43
N THR A 174 -14.34 36.01 -5.03
CA THR A 174 -15.24 35.04 -5.65
C THR A 174 -14.51 34.40 -6.83
N THR A 175 -13.93 33.21 -6.64
CA THR A 175 -13.58 32.34 -7.76
C THR A 175 -14.85 31.64 -8.21
N ALA A 176 -15.46 32.16 -9.28
CA ALA A 176 -16.43 31.41 -10.07
C ALA A 176 -15.73 30.18 -10.67
N ASP A 177 -16.40 29.02 -10.61
CA ASP A 177 -16.00 27.83 -11.33
C ASP A 177 -15.76 28.15 -12.82
N PRO A 178 -14.65 27.69 -13.43
CA PRO A 178 -14.51 27.78 -14.87
C PRO A 178 -15.59 26.88 -15.53
N PRO A 179 -16.25 27.35 -16.60
CA PRO A 179 -17.19 26.50 -17.32
C PRO A 179 -16.45 25.29 -17.89
N ALA A 180 -17.02 24.11 -17.66
CA ALA A 180 -16.57 22.87 -18.27
C ALA A 180 -16.38 23.07 -19.79
N PRO A 181 -15.27 22.60 -20.39
CA PRO A 181 -15.13 22.65 -21.84
C PRO A 181 -16.25 21.80 -22.44
N THR A 182 -17.16 22.46 -23.17
CA THR A 182 -18.10 21.79 -24.04
C THR A 182 -17.31 21.05 -25.11
N LEU A 183 -17.07 19.76 -24.88
CA LEU A 183 -16.65 18.83 -25.92
C LEU A 183 -17.76 18.84 -26.97
N LYS A 184 -17.44 19.35 -28.16
CA LYS A 184 -18.26 19.08 -29.34
C LYS A 184 -18.39 17.56 -29.46
N PRO A 185 -19.57 17.02 -29.80
CA PRO A 185 -19.69 15.60 -30.08
C PRO A 185 -18.72 15.28 -31.22
N VAL A 186 -17.64 14.58 -30.91
CA VAL A 186 -16.84 13.89 -31.91
C VAL A 186 -17.80 12.85 -32.48
N ARG A 187 -18.14 12.99 -33.77
CA ARG A 187 -18.84 11.92 -34.48
C ARG A 187 -18.03 10.64 -34.24
N PRO A 188 -18.64 9.54 -33.76
CA PRO A 188 -17.93 8.27 -33.74
C PRO A 188 -17.39 8.04 -35.15
N ALA A 189 -16.09 7.75 -35.24
CA ALA A 189 -15.55 7.20 -36.47
C ALA A 189 -16.41 5.97 -36.81
N PRO A 190 -16.82 5.79 -38.08
CA PRO A 190 -17.57 4.61 -38.45
C PRO A 190 -16.79 3.37 -37.97
N PRO A 191 -17.47 2.34 -37.45
CA PRO A 191 -16.78 1.09 -37.13
C PRO A 191 -16.00 0.66 -38.37
N LEU A 192 -14.72 0.34 -38.19
CA LEU A 192 -13.98 -0.40 -39.20
C LEU A 192 -14.82 -1.63 -39.50
N VAL A 193 -15.43 -1.65 -40.68
CA VAL A 193 -16.22 -2.77 -41.15
C VAL A 193 -15.29 -3.97 -41.07
N THR A 194 -15.58 -4.90 -40.16
CA THR A 194 -15.03 -6.25 -40.19
C THR A 194 -15.58 -6.88 -41.46
N VAL A 195 -14.90 -6.64 -42.57
CA VAL A 195 -15.19 -7.34 -43.82
C VAL A 195 -14.72 -8.77 -43.60
N ASP A 196 -15.68 -9.67 -43.58
CA ASP A 196 -15.48 -11.12 -43.59
C ASP A 196 -14.55 -11.48 -44.77
N PRO A 197 -13.36 -12.08 -44.53
CA PRO A 197 -12.36 -12.30 -45.57
C PRO A 197 -12.75 -13.38 -46.59
N ASP A 198 -13.83 -14.14 -46.36
CA ASP A 198 -14.19 -15.31 -47.17
C ASP A 198 -15.40 -15.11 -48.10
N VAL A 199 -15.81 -13.88 -48.39
CA VAL A 199 -16.84 -13.61 -49.41
C VAL A 199 -16.18 -13.09 -50.70
N PRO A 200 -16.03 -13.92 -51.75
CA PRO A 200 -15.62 -13.44 -53.06
C PRO A 200 -16.71 -12.49 -53.59
N VAL A 201 -16.33 -11.27 -53.95
CA VAL A 201 -17.19 -10.41 -54.76
C VAL A 201 -17.24 -11.02 -56.16
N GLU A 202 -18.37 -11.64 -56.48
CA GLU A 202 -18.61 -12.32 -57.75
C GLU A 202 -18.53 -11.31 -58.90
N GLY A 203 -17.45 -11.38 -59.70
CA GLY A 203 -17.21 -10.50 -60.86
C GLY A 203 -15.84 -9.84 -60.97
N GLN A 204 -14.93 -10.01 -59.99
CA GLN A 204 -13.59 -9.43 -60.05
C GLN A 204 -12.62 -10.30 -60.89
N PRO A 205 -11.80 -9.71 -61.80
CA PRO A 205 -10.77 -10.45 -62.51
C PRO A 205 -9.73 -11.05 -61.52
N PRO A 206 -9.04 -12.15 -61.88
CA PRO A 206 -8.01 -12.74 -61.02
C PRO A 206 -6.99 -11.67 -60.60
N ALA A 207 -6.55 -11.68 -59.34
CA ALA A 207 -5.60 -10.69 -58.81
C ALA A 207 -4.30 -10.58 -59.65
N ASP A 208 -3.93 -11.66 -60.34
CA ASP A 208 -2.73 -11.76 -61.17
C ASP A 208 -2.92 -11.31 -62.63
N ALA A 209 -4.16 -11.06 -63.07
CA ALA A 209 -4.42 -10.60 -64.42
C ALA A 209 -4.20 -9.08 -64.48
N ILE A 210 -3.21 -8.64 -65.26
CA ILE A 210 -3.09 -7.23 -65.64
C ILE A 210 -4.41 -6.84 -66.33
N PRO A 211 -5.21 -5.93 -65.77
CA PRO A 211 -6.50 -5.61 -66.34
C PRO A 211 -6.27 -4.88 -67.66
N THR A 212 -6.80 -5.43 -68.75
CA THR A 212 -6.60 -4.90 -70.10
C THR A 212 -7.40 -3.62 -70.37
N ASP A 213 -8.37 -3.30 -69.51
CA ASP A 213 -9.28 -2.13 -69.61
C ASP A 213 -9.46 -1.46 -68.23
N TYR A 214 -8.40 -0.91 -67.63
CA TYR A 214 -8.62 0.09 -66.56
C TYR A 214 -8.91 1.43 -67.24
N PRO A 215 -10.13 2.00 -67.07
CA PRO A 215 -10.39 3.34 -67.58
C PRO A 215 -9.43 4.28 -66.87
N LEU A 216 -8.75 5.12 -67.63
CA LEU A 216 -8.15 6.33 -67.08
C LEU A 216 -9.27 7.06 -66.35
N VAL A 217 -9.28 6.98 -65.02
CA VAL A 217 -10.12 7.85 -64.19
C VAL A 217 -9.50 9.23 -64.37
N ASP A 218 -10.05 9.96 -65.34
CA ASP A 218 -10.45 11.36 -65.29
C ASP A 218 -11.07 11.68 -66.66
N GLY A 219 -12.40 11.67 -66.73
CA GLY A 219 -13.15 12.13 -67.89
C GLY A 219 -13.88 13.42 -67.54
N GLU A 220 -13.62 14.48 -68.31
CA GLU A 220 -14.72 15.17 -68.99
C GLU A 220 -14.51 14.89 -70.48
N PRO A 221 -15.46 14.25 -71.19
CA PRO A 221 -15.33 14.01 -72.61
C PRO A 221 -15.49 15.32 -73.37
N VAL A 222 -14.47 15.72 -74.13
CA VAL A 222 -14.64 16.74 -75.16
C VAL A 222 -15.33 16.07 -76.35
N GLU A 223 -16.58 16.43 -76.61
CA GLU A 223 -17.34 15.96 -77.79
C GLU A 223 -16.54 16.24 -79.08
N GLY A 224 -16.12 15.19 -79.78
CA GLY A 224 -15.57 15.28 -81.14
C GLY A 224 -14.27 14.55 -81.47
N GLN A 225 -13.67 13.75 -80.56
CA GLN A 225 -12.46 12.97 -80.88
C GLN A 225 -12.75 11.49 -81.12
N SER A 226 -12.23 10.97 -82.25
CA SER A 226 -12.20 9.54 -82.63
C SER A 226 -11.51 8.67 -81.55
N PRO A 227 -11.76 7.34 -81.51
CA PRO A 227 -11.37 6.52 -80.37
C PRO A 227 -9.86 6.58 -80.19
N VAL A 228 -9.46 7.09 -79.02
CA VAL A 228 -8.07 7.05 -78.57
C VAL A 228 -7.66 5.57 -78.60
N GLY A 229 -6.59 5.23 -79.32
CA GLY A 229 -6.02 3.88 -79.30
C GLY A 229 -5.69 3.44 -77.86
N PRO A 230 -5.34 2.17 -77.63
CA PRO A 230 -5.00 1.71 -76.29
C PRO A 230 -3.96 2.66 -75.66
N PRO A 231 -4.15 3.04 -74.38
CA PRO A 231 -3.31 4.04 -73.73
C PRO A 231 -1.83 3.65 -73.85
N SER A 232 -0.94 4.64 -74.03
CA SER A 232 0.50 4.37 -74.07
C SER A 232 0.93 3.68 -72.78
N ARG A 233 1.98 2.85 -72.86
CA ARG A 233 2.55 2.16 -71.69
C ARG A 233 2.82 3.12 -70.53
N GLU A 234 3.37 4.31 -70.82
CA GLU A 234 3.61 5.36 -69.83
C GLU A 234 2.31 5.88 -69.17
N ALA A 235 1.24 6.06 -69.95
CA ALA A 235 -0.05 6.51 -69.43
C ALA A 235 -0.70 5.47 -68.51
N GLN A 236 -0.55 4.18 -68.83
CA GLN A 236 -1.03 3.06 -67.99
C GLN A 236 -0.30 3.02 -66.65
N LEU A 237 1.05 3.06 -66.67
CA LEU A 237 1.88 3.07 -65.47
C LEU A 237 1.53 4.26 -64.56
N ALA A 238 1.41 5.46 -65.13
CA ALA A 238 1.05 6.65 -64.37
C ALA A 238 -0.38 6.57 -63.78
N GLY A 239 -1.31 5.91 -64.49
CA GLY A 239 -2.67 5.66 -64.02
C GLY A 239 -2.71 4.76 -62.79
N TRP A 240 -2.02 3.62 -62.82
CA TRP A 240 -1.97 2.70 -61.67
C TRP A 240 -1.24 3.28 -60.47
N LEU A 241 -0.16 4.07 -60.67
CA LEU A 241 0.48 4.78 -59.56
C LEU A 241 -0.49 5.73 -58.85
N ARG A 242 -1.26 6.54 -59.59
CA ARG A 242 -2.31 7.40 -59.01
C ARG A 242 -3.45 6.62 -58.36
N ALA A 243 -3.80 5.44 -58.89
CA ALA A 243 -4.81 4.57 -58.30
C ALA A 243 -4.32 3.96 -56.98
N SER A 244 -3.04 3.59 -56.92
CA SER A 244 -2.38 3.12 -55.70
C SER A 244 -2.38 4.19 -54.60
N GLU A 245 -1.96 5.42 -54.92
CA GLU A 245 -1.98 6.54 -53.97
C GLU A 245 -3.38 6.79 -53.37
N ARG A 246 -4.41 6.76 -54.23
CA ARG A 246 -5.82 6.86 -53.78
C ARG A 246 -6.23 5.69 -52.89
N ALA A 247 -5.90 4.46 -53.28
CA ALA A 247 -6.22 3.27 -52.47
C ALA A 247 -5.54 3.32 -51.09
N THR A 248 -4.28 3.79 -51.01
CA THR A 248 -3.58 4.01 -49.74
C THR A 248 -4.28 5.05 -48.86
N ALA A 249 -4.70 6.18 -49.45
CA ALA A 249 -5.43 7.23 -48.74
C ALA A 249 -6.78 6.73 -48.18
N GLU A 250 -7.43 5.81 -48.89
CA GLU A 250 -8.68 5.15 -48.50
C GLU A 250 -8.49 3.93 -47.58
N LEU A 251 -7.25 3.62 -47.17
CA LEU A 251 -6.88 2.42 -46.39
C LEU A 251 -7.20 1.08 -47.07
N ARG A 252 -7.39 1.07 -48.40
CA ARG A 252 -7.50 -0.15 -49.21
C ARG A 252 -6.11 -0.67 -49.55
N LEU A 253 -5.39 -1.12 -48.52
CA LEU A 253 -3.96 -1.44 -48.58
C LEU A 253 -3.68 -2.76 -49.32
N THR A 254 -4.20 -3.88 -48.81
CA THR A 254 -4.14 -5.21 -49.47
C THR A 254 -5.51 -5.78 -49.81
N THR A 255 -6.58 -5.10 -49.41
CA THR A 255 -7.97 -5.53 -49.65
C THR A 255 -8.82 -4.35 -50.11
N PRO A 256 -9.83 -4.57 -50.97
CA PRO A 256 -10.14 -5.83 -51.64
C PRO A 256 -9.17 -6.14 -52.79
N ALA A 257 -8.93 -7.43 -53.05
CA ALA A 257 -8.03 -7.90 -54.09
C ALA A 257 -8.42 -7.38 -55.49
N GLY A 258 -7.43 -7.08 -56.32
CA GLY A 258 -7.62 -6.49 -57.65
C GLY A 258 -8.01 -5.01 -57.62
N SER A 259 -7.97 -4.37 -56.46
CA SER A 259 -8.21 -2.92 -56.33
C SER A 259 -7.40 -2.28 -55.20
N SER A 260 -6.54 -3.04 -54.53
CA SER A 260 -5.78 -2.54 -53.40
C SER A 260 -4.52 -1.78 -53.84
N ALA A 261 -3.95 -0.99 -52.93
CA ALA A 261 -2.74 -0.22 -53.19
C ALA A 261 -1.57 -1.13 -53.66
N VAL A 262 -1.42 -2.30 -53.04
CA VAL A 262 -0.40 -3.30 -53.39
C VAL A 262 -0.67 -3.93 -54.75
N ASP A 263 -1.94 -4.21 -55.10
CA ASP A 263 -2.27 -4.79 -56.41
C ASP A 263 -1.87 -3.85 -57.56
N PHE A 264 -2.18 -2.55 -57.43
CA PHE A 264 -1.78 -1.55 -58.42
C PHE A 264 -0.25 -1.44 -58.55
N GLN A 265 0.49 -1.55 -57.45
CA GLN A 265 1.96 -1.54 -57.46
C GLN A 265 2.53 -2.80 -58.10
N ARG A 266 1.95 -3.99 -57.82
CA ARG A 266 2.34 -5.24 -58.49
C ARG A 266 2.16 -5.15 -60.00
N TRP A 267 1.06 -4.61 -60.50
CA TRP A 267 0.86 -4.46 -61.94
C TRP A 267 1.87 -3.51 -62.58
N VAL A 268 2.25 -2.43 -61.89
CA VAL A 268 3.36 -1.56 -62.33
C VAL A 268 4.66 -2.35 -62.40
N LEU A 269 5.00 -3.14 -61.38
CA LEU A 269 6.24 -3.92 -61.33
C LEU A 269 6.26 -5.11 -62.31
N GLN A 270 5.11 -5.67 -62.67
CA GLN A 270 5.03 -6.68 -63.74
C GLN A 270 5.37 -6.08 -65.11
N LEU A 271 4.96 -4.84 -65.38
CA LEU A 271 5.31 -4.15 -66.61
C LEU A 271 6.71 -3.52 -66.56
N ASP A 272 7.15 -3.01 -65.43
CA ASP A 272 8.42 -2.32 -65.22
C ASP A 272 9.02 -2.73 -63.87
N PRO A 273 9.77 -3.84 -63.81
CA PRO A 273 10.29 -4.39 -62.55
C PRO A 273 11.24 -3.45 -61.77
N GLU A 274 11.88 -2.51 -62.46
CA GLU A 274 12.80 -1.53 -61.86
C GLU A 274 12.11 -0.19 -61.54
N ASN A 275 10.77 -0.13 -61.61
CA ASN A 275 10.04 1.10 -61.33
C ASN A 275 10.21 1.55 -59.88
N ALA A 276 11.09 2.53 -59.67
CA ALA A 276 11.42 3.04 -58.34
C ALA A 276 10.19 3.54 -57.56
N LYS A 277 9.20 4.15 -58.23
CA LYS A 277 7.99 4.65 -57.58
C LYS A 277 7.09 3.54 -57.05
N ALA A 278 6.97 2.44 -57.79
CA ALA A 278 6.19 1.30 -57.32
C ALA A 278 6.87 0.56 -56.16
N GLN A 279 8.21 0.44 -56.18
CA GLN A 279 8.97 -0.10 -55.06
C GLN A 279 8.81 0.80 -53.80
N GLU A 280 8.95 2.11 -53.95
CA GLU A 280 8.67 3.08 -52.88
C GLU A 280 7.23 2.95 -52.35
N GLY A 281 6.27 2.77 -53.25
CA GLY A 281 4.86 2.56 -52.91
C GLY A 281 4.61 1.33 -52.03
N ILE A 282 5.29 0.21 -52.29
CA ILE A 282 5.15 -1.00 -51.45
C ILE A 282 5.68 -0.71 -50.05
N GLY A 283 6.83 -0.04 -49.97
CA GLY A 283 7.37 0.43 -48.69
C GLY A 283 6.39 1.35 -47.95
N ALA A 284 5.71 2.25 -48.65
CA ALA A 284 4.69 3.12 -48.06
C ALA A 284 3.46 2.34 -47.53
N VAL A 285 3.07 1.24 -48.17
CA VAL A 285 1.99 0.38 -47.66
C VAL A 285 2.42 -0.33 -46.38
N VAL A 286 3.64 -0.89 -46.33
CA VAL A 286 4.19 -1.49 -45.11
C VAL A 286 4.18 -0.47 -43.97
N GLU A 287 4.65 0.75 -44.22
CA GLU A 287 4.61 1.81 -43.21
C GLU A 287 3.22 2.19 -42.75
N ARG A 288 2.25 2.19 -43.67
CA ARG A 288 0.88 2.47 -43.30
C ARG A 288 0.31 1.39 -42.37
N TYR A 289 0.64 0.12 -42.59
CA TYR A 289 0.29 -0.95 -41.65
C TYR A 289 0.97 -0.79 -40.29
N LEU A 290 2.25 -0.43 -40.29
CA LEU A 290 3.01 -0.19 -39.08
C LEU A 290 2.44 0.98 -38.25
N ASP A 291 2.02 2.08 -38.87
CA ASP A 291 1.29 3.20 -38.24
C ASP A 291 -0.02 2.75 -37.60
N LEU A 292 -0.82 1.97 -38.34
CA LEU A 292 -2.09 1.44 -37.84
C LEU A 292 -1.86 0.49 -36.66
N ALA A 293 -0.81 -0.33 -36.72
CA ALA A 293 -0.44 -1.23 -35.63
C ALA A 293 -0.02 -0.46 -34.37
N ARG A 294 0.76 0.62 -34.51
CA ARG A 294 1.10 1.52 -33.39
C ARG A 294 -0.16 2.12 -32.76
N THR A 295 -1.08 2.61 -33.59
CA THR A 295 -2.36 3.18 -33.13
C THR A 295 -3.19 2.14 -32.38
N ALA A 296 -3.34 0.93 -32.93
CA ALA A 296 -4.08 -0.15 -32.29
C ALA A 296 -3.46 -0.57 -30.94
N ARG A 297 -2.13 -0.64 -30.86
CA ARG A 297 -1.41 -0.89 -29.60
C ARG A 297 -1.69 0.20 -28.56
N ASP A 298 -1.59 1.47 -28.95
CA ASP A 298 -1.81 2.60 -28.04
C ASP A 298 -3.26 2.63 -27.51
N GLU A 299 -4.21 2.12 -28.29
CA GLU A 299 -5.61 1.88 -27.91
C GLU A 299 -5.86 0.55 -27.18
N GLN A 300 -4.82 -0.21 -26.83
CA GLN A 300 -4.89 -1.53 -26.18
C GLN A 300 -5.61 -2.62 -27.01
N ARG A 301 -5.70 -2.46 -28.34
CA ARG A 301 -6.22 -3.46 -29.29
C ARG A 301 -5.08 -4.34 -29.82
N LEU A 302 -4.54 -5.18 -28.95
CA LEU A 302 -3.27 -5.89 -29.19
C LEU A 302 -3.36 -6.95 -30.30
N ASP A 303 -4.47 -7.66 -30.40
CA ASP A 303 -4.70 -8.64 -31.47
C ASP A 303 -4.74 -7.96 -32.85
N ASP A 304 -5.40 -6.80 -32.94
CA ASP A 304 -5.47 -6.01 -34.17
C ASP A 304 -4.07 -5.51 -34.56
N ALA A 305 -3.31 -4.97 -33.60
CA ALA A 305 -1.94 -4.51 -33.83
C ALA A 305 -1.05 -5.63 -34.39
N ARG A 306 -1.17 -6.85 -33.84
CA ARG A 306 -0.44 -8.01 -34.32
C ARG A 306 -0.86 -8.45 -35.72
N SER A 307 -2.17 -8.49 -35.99
CA SER A 307 -2.68 -8.81 -37.33
C SER A 307 -2.16 -7.82 -38.38
N LEU A 308 -2.09 -6.53 -38.02
CA LEU A 308 -1.56 -5.48 -38.90
C LEU A 308 -0.05 -5.64 -39.16
N ILE A 309 0.75 -6.00 -38.15
CA ILE A 309 2.18 -6.31 -38.33
C ILE A 309 2.36 -7.53 -39.24
N GLU A 310 1.53 -8.57 -39.10
CA GLU A 310 1.61 -9.75 -39.96
C GLU A 310 1.27 -9.40 -41.42
N ARG A 311 0.26 -8.56 -41.66
CA ARG A 311 -0.03 -8.03 -43.00
C ARG A 311 1.15 -7.22 -43.56
N ALA A 312 1.79 -6.40 -42.73
CA ALA A 312 3.00 -5.66 -43.13
C ALA A 312 4.13 -6.62 -43.57
N ARG A 313 4.31 -7.73 -42.85
CA ARG A 313 5.29 -8.78 -43.15
C ARG A 313 5.00 -9.50 -44.47
N GLN A 314 3.73 -9.82 -44.72
CA GLN A 314 3.29 -10.41 -46.01
C GLN A 314 3.61 -9.49 -47.18
N VAL A 315 3.28 -8.20 -47.08
CA VAL A 315 3.59 -7.22 -48.13
C VAL A 315 5.10 -7.01 -48.29
N ALA A 316 5.86 -6.97 -47.20
CA ALA A 316 7.31 -6.82 -47.24
C ALA A 316 8.01 -8.01 -47.92
N ALA A 317 7.51 -9.23 -47.75
CA ALA A 317 8.08 -10.43 -48.37
C ALA A 317 7.99 -10.43 -49.91
N GLU A 318 7.02 -9.71 -50.48
CA GLU A 318 6.82 -9.56 -51.92
C GLU A 318 7.69 -8.44 -52.53
N HIS A 319 8.38 -7.64 -51.71
CA HIS A 319 9.17 -6.49 -52.15
C HIS A 319 10.55 -6.90 -52.71
N PRO A 320 11.12 -6.20 -53.73
CA PRO A 320 12.46 -6.49 -54.25
C PRO A 320 13.61 -6.33 -53.24
N ALA A 321 13.41 -5.49 -52.22
CA ALA A 321 14.33 -5.32 -51.09
C ALA A 321 13.62 -5.67 -49.76
N PRO A 322 13.33 -6.95 -49.50
CA PRO A 322 12.49 -7.36 -48.38
C PRO A 322 13.22 -7.20 -47.03
N VAL A 323 14.56 -7.30 -47.02
CA VAL A 323 15.39 -7.22 -45.81
C VAL A 323 15.24 -5.87 -45.11
N THR A 324 15.25 -4.77 -45.86
CA THR A 324 15.13 -3.42 -45.28
C THR A 324 13.77 -3.20 -44.63
N LEU A 325 12.69 -3.66 -45.27
CA LEU A 325 11.34 -3.55 -44.72
C LEU A 325 11.15 -4.49 -43.53
N GLN A 326 11.72 -5.69 -43.59
CA GLN A 326 11.72 -6.62 -42.47
C GLN A 326 12.47 -6.03 -41.27
N GLN A 327 13.56 -5.31 -41.48
CA GLN A 327 14.28 -4.64 -40.40
C GLN A 327 13.39 -3.61 -39.69
N ARG A 328 12.62 -2.80 -40.42
CA ARG A 328 11.69 -1.82 -39.84
C ARG A 328 10.56 -2.46 -39.05
N ILE A 329 10.03 -3.58 -39.54
CA ILE A 329 9.04 -4.39 -38.81
C ILE A 329 9.63 -4.90 -37.50
N ASN A 330 10.85 -5.45 -37.54
CA ASN A 330 11.54 -5.96 -36.37
C ASN A 330 11.86 -4.86 -35.35
N GLU A 331 12.23 -3.66 -35.81
CA GLU A 331 12.45 -2.48 -34.97
C GLU A 331 11.17 -2.12 -34.19
N GLN A 332 10.02 -2.08 -34.87
CA GLN A 332 8.73 -1.81 -34.21
C GLN A 332 8.32 -2.89 -33.21
N GLU A 333 8.52 -4.17 -33.52
CA GLU A 333 8.24 -5.25 -32.56
C GLU A 333 9.15 -5.14 -31.34
N THR A 334 10.42 -4.78 -31.53
CA THR A 334 11.38 -4.55 -30.44
C THR A 334 10.95 -3.37 -29.55
N ASP A 335 10.48 -2.28 -30.14
CA ASP A 335 9.96 -1.12 -29.40
C ASP A 335 8.73 -1.50 -28.56
N TRP A 336 7.81 -2.28 -29.13
CA TRP A 336 6.63 -2.77 -28.39
C TRP A 336 7.04 -3.71 -27.24
N VAL A 337 7.98 -4.63 -27.47
CA VAL A 337 8.55 -5.45 -26.40
C VAL A 337 9.13 -4.58 -25.29
N GLY A 338 9.82 -3.47 -25.61
CA GLY A 338 10.30 -2.51 -24.62
C GLY A 338 9.19 -1.97 -23.69
N VAL A 339 8.02 -1.64 -24.24
CA VAL A 339 6.84 -1.20 -23.47
C VAL A 339 6.32 -2.32 -22.55
N LEU A 340 6.23 -3.55 -23.07
CA LEU A 340 5.75 -4.72 -22.32
C LEU A 340 6.72 -5.11 -21.20
N ILE A 341 8.03 -5.02 -21.43
CA ILE A 341 9.06 -5.20 -20.40
C ILE A 341 8.88 -4.16 -19.30
N GLY A 342 8.72 -2.88 -19.63
CA GLY A 342 8.46 -1.83 -18.63
C GLY A 342 7.19 -2.08 -17.80
N ARG A 343 6.12 -2.59 -18.44
CA ARG A 343 4.91 -3.03 -17.74
C ARG A 343 5.17 -4.20 -16.80
N ALA A 344 5.94 -5.20 -17.24
CA ALA A 344 6.30 -6.35 -16.41
C ALA A 344 7.16 -5.95 -15.20
N GLU A 345 8.16 -5.09 -15.39
CA GLU A 345 8.99 -4.54 -14.31
C GLU A 345 8.16 -3.72 -13.32
N GLY A 346 7.25 -2.87 -13.82
CA GLY A 346 6.31 -2.12 -12.98
C GLY A 346 5.39 -3.03 -12.17
N ALA A 347 4.87 -4.10 -12.78
CA ALA A 347 4.04 -5.09 -12.11
C ALA A 347 4.83 -5.89 -11.05
N LEU A 348 6.09 -6.27 -11.34
CA LEU A 348 6.96 -6.92 -10.35
C LEU A 348 7.24 -6.02 -9.15
N LYS A 349 7.50 -4.73 -9.39
CA LYS A 349 7.65 -3.74 -8.32
C LYS A 349 6.37 -3.60 -7.47
N ALA A 350 5.21 -3.74 -8.10
CA ALA A 350 3.90 -3.71 -7.44
C ALA A 350 3.48 -5.05 -6.82
N TRP A 351 4.34 -6.08 -6.84
CA TRP A 351 4.02 -7.44 -6.40
C TRP A 351 2.87 -8.12 -7.18
N ASP A 352 2.57 -7.65 -8.39
CA ASP A 352 1.54 -8.21 -9.28
C ASP A 352 2.15 -9.23 -10.25
N ARG A 353 2.29 -10.46 -9.76
CA ARG A 353 2.78 -11.59 -10.56
C ARG A 353 1.91 -11.84 -11.80
N THR A 354 0.61 -11.69 -11.70
CA THR A 354 -0.33 -12.02 -12.80
C THR A 354 -0.11 -11.07 -13.96
N THR A 355 -0.10 -9.76 -13.69
CA THR A 355 0.16 -8.75 -14.72
C THR A 355 1.58 -8.85 -15.28
N ALA A 356 2.57 -9.15 -14.43
CA ALA A 356 3.94 -9.36 -14.90
C ALA A 356 4.04 -10.52 -15.89
N LEU A 357 3.50 -11.69 -15.54
CA LEU A 357 3.52 -12.86 -16.41
C LEU A 357 2.72 -12.63 -17.70
N ALA A 358 1.56 -12.00 -17.63
CA ALA A 358 0.75 -11.68 -18.81
C ALA A 358 1.51 -10.77 -19.80
N ALA A 359 2.18 -9.72 -19.30
CA ALA A 359 2.99 -8.84 -20.14
C ALA A 359 4.20 -9.58 -20.77
N LEU A 360 4.80 -10.52 -20.04
CA LEU A 360 5.91 -11.34 -20.53
C LEU A 360 5.46 -12.41 -21.54
N ASP A 361 4.25 -12.96 -21.39
CA ASP A 361 3.65 -13.87 -22.36
C ASP A 361 3.39 -13.15 -23.68
N GLU A 362 2.86 -11.91 -23.61
CA GLU A 362 2.64 -11.07 -24.77
C GLU A 362 3.95 -10.67 -25.46
N ALA A 363 4.97 -10.29 -24.69
CA ALA A 363 6.29 -9.96 -25.22
C ALA A 363 6.93 -11.17 -25.94
N ALA A 364 6.75 -12.38 -25.40
CA ALA A 364 7.27 -13.62 -25.98
C ALA A 364 6.58 -13.99 -27.30
N GLN A 365 5.34 -13.55 -27.52
CA GLN A 365 4.64 -13.75 -28.79
C GLN A 365 5.18 -12.85 -29.91
N LEU A 366 5.80 -11.71 -29.57
CA LEU A 366 6.40 -10.79 -30.54
C LEU A 366 7.87 -11.13 -30.80
N VAL A 367 8.69 -11.19 -29.75
CA VAL A 367 10.14 -11.45 -29.85
C VAL A 367 10.55 -12.48 -28.79
N PRO A 368 10.33 -13.79 -29.04
CA PRO A 368 10.58 -14.84 -28.04
C PRO A 368 12.05 -14.96 -27.62
N THR A 369 12.96 -14.43 -28.44
CA THR A 369 14.41 -14.48 -28.22
C THR A 369 14.94 -13.33 -27.35
N ASP A 370 14.09 -12.38 -26.94
CA ASP A 370 14.53 -11.28 -26.07
C ASP A 370 14.97 -11.83 -24.69
N PRO A 371 16.25 -11.66 -24.29
CA PRO A 371 16.79 -12.27 -23.08
C PRO A 371 16.15 -11.72 -21.79
N ARG A 372 15.56 -10.52 -21.84
CA ARG A 372 14.89 -9.91 -20.68
C ARG A 372 13.65 -10.70 -20.28
N ILE A 373 12.94 -11.29 -21.26
CA ILE A 373 11.71 -12.05 -21.02
C ILE A 373 11.99 -13.23 -20.09
N ALA A 374 13.00 -14.04 -20.41
CA ALA A 374 13.34 -15.22 -19.61
C ALA A 374 13.77 -14.83 -18.18
N SER A 375 14.60 -13.79 -18.04
CA SER A 375 15.07 -13.32 -16.73
C SER A 375 13.92 -12.79 -15.85
N LEU A 376 13.06 -11.93 -16.41
CA LEU A 376 11.93 -11.35 -15.68
C LEU A 376 10.86 -12.40 -15.39
N ARG A 377 10.66 -13.38 -16.28
CA ARG A 377 9.77 -14.52 -16.03
C ARG A 377 10.26 -15.36 -14.86
N GLN A 378 11.55 -15.69 -14.82
CA GLN A 378 12.12 -16.42 -13.69
C GLN A 378 11.92 -15.65 -12.37
N GLN A 379 12.10 -14.33 -12.38
CA GLN A 379 11.82 -13.47 -11.21
C GLN A 379 10.34 -13.49 -10.82
N ALA A 380 9.43 -13.33 -11.78
CA ALA A 380 7.98 -13.36 -11.58
C ALA A 380 7.47 -14.71 -11.05
N GLU A 381 8.03 -15.81 -11.56
CA GLU A 381 7.68 -17.16 -11.14
C GLU A 381 8.20 -17.51 -9.75
N GLY A 382 9.43 -17.08 -9.43
CA GLY A 382 10.07 -17.25 -8.13
C GLY A 382 9.46 -16.37 -7.02
N PHE A 383 8.70 -15.35 -7.41
CA PHE A 383 7.99 -14.46 -6.51
C PHE A 383 7.05 -15.20 -5.57
N ALA A 384 7.07 -14.83 -4.29
CA ALA A 384 6.28 -15.45 -3.23
C ALA A 384 6.53 -16.96 -2.98
N GLN A 385 7.60 -17.54 -3.54
CA GLN A 385 8.02 -18.90 -3.23
C GLN A 385 8.94 -18.93 -2.00
N GLN A 386 8.97 -20.08 -1.30
CA GLN A 386 9.86 -20.32 -0.17
C GLN A 386 11.31 -19.96 -0.53
N GLY A 387 11.94 -19.10 0.27
CA GLY A 387 13.36 -18.75 0.10
C GLY A 387 13.61 -17.61 -0.89
N PHE A 388 12.58 -17.08 -1.57
CA PHE A 388 12.73 -15.87 -2.38
C PHE A 388 13.15 -14.70 -1.48
N ALA A 389 14.27 -14.06 -1.80
CA ALA A 389 14.86 -12.99 -1.01
C ALA A 389 14.83 -11.66 -1.77
N PHE A 390 14.49 -10.57 -1.09
CA PHE A 390 14.36 -9.25 -1.67
C PHE A 390 14.70 -8.15 -0.67
N ARG A 391 14.83 -6.92 -1.16
CA ARG A 391 14.89 -5.69 -0.38
C ARG A 391 13.98 -4.68 -1.05
N ASP A 392 13.11 -4.05 -0.27
CA ASP A 392 12.30 -2.96 -0.80
C ASP A 392 13.12 -1.68 -0.87
N ALA A 393 12.92 -0.92 -1.94
CA ALA A 393 13.44 0.43 -2.04
C ALA A 393 12.64 1.37 -1.11
N LEU A 394 13.35 2.25 -0.41
CA LEU A 394 12.77 3.31 0.42
C LEU A 394 12.70 4.63 -0.37
N SER A 395 11.88 5.58 0.06
CA SER A 395 11.72 6.89 -0.62
C SER A 395 13.03 7.66 -0.74
N SER A 396 13.94 7.45 0.21
CA SER A 396 15.31 8.00 0.24
C SER A 396 16.26 7.42 -0.82
N GLY A 397 15.86 6.41 -1.60
CA GLY A 397 16.73 5.66 -2.52
C GLY A 397 17.60 4.60 -1.84
N SER A 398 17.58 4.52 -0.51
CA SER A 398 18.20 3.43 0.25
C SER A 398 17.33 2.17 0.25
N GLN A 399 17.86 1.07 0.79
CA GLN A 399 17.20 -0.23 0.81
C GLN A 399 16.71 -0.57 2.22
N GLY A 400 15.54 -1.19 2.30
CA GLY A 400 14.98 -1.77 3.51
C GLY A 400 15.73 -3.02 3.99
N PRO A 401 15.22 -3.67 5.05
CA PRO A 401 15.72 -4.95 5.51
C PRO A 401 15.70 -6.01 4.41
N GLN A 402 16.65 -6.94 4.42
CA GLN A 402 16.59 -8.09 3.53
C GLN A 402 15.53 -9.05 4.04
N MET A 403 14.52 -9.27 3.21
CA MET A 403 13.38 -10.12 3.50
C MET A 403 13.58 -11.47 2.80
N VAL A 404 12.99 -12.52 3.37
CA VAL A 404 12.89 -13.85 2.74
C VAL A 404 11.48 -14.40 2.92
N VAL A 405 10.94 -15.00 1.87
CA VAL A 405 9.59 -15.57 1.88
C VAL A 405 9.57 -16.92 2.60
N VAL A 406 8.57 -17.08 3.46
CA VAL A 406 8.22 -18.30 4.18
C VAL A 406 6.90 -18.81 3.64
N ALA A 407 6.91 -20.02 3.08
CA ALA A 407 5.72 -20.66 2.52
C ALA A 407 4.79 -21.21 3.61
N PRO A 408 3.50 -21.43 3.29
CA PRO A 408 2.57 -22.09 4.18
C PRO A 408 3.08 -23.46 4.67
N ARG A 409 2.93 -23.73 5.96
CA ARG A 409 3.35 -25.01 6.56
C ARG A 409 2.66 -25.28 7.89
N GLN A 410 2.71 -26.53 8.32
CA GLN A 410 2.40 -26.90 9.70
C GLN A 410 3.64 -26.73 10.58
N ALA A 411 3.42 -26.37 11.83
CA ALA A 411 4.43 -26.26 12.87
C ALA A 411 3.86 -26.76 14.20
N THR A 412 4.74 -27.19 15.09
CA THR A 412 4.40 -27.53 16.47
C THR A 412 5.09 -26.53 17.38
N LEU A 413 4.31 -25.79 18.16
CA LEU A 413 4.79 -24.85 19.17
C LEU A 413 5.01 -25.55 20.50
N GLY A 414 5.82 -24.92 21.37
CA GLY A 414 6.04 -25.37 22.74
C GLY A 414 6.85 -26.67 22.87
N GLY A 415 7.00 -27.13 24.11
CA GLY A 415 7.70 -28.37 24.46
C GLY A 415 6.75 -29.54 24.70
N ALA A 416 7.30 -30.70 25.09
CA ALA A 416 6.54 -31.94 25.27
C ALA A 416 5.30 -31.84 26.20
N ARG A 417 5.28 -30.88 27.14
CA ARG A 417 4.19 -30.70 28.12
C ARG A 417 3.15 -29.63 27.72
N ASP A 418 3.44 -28.79 26.73
CA ASP A 418 2.59 -27.67 26.29
C ASP A 418 2.69 -27.51 24.77
N SER A 419 2.53 -28.63 24.05
CA SER A 419 2.69 -28.66 22.60
C SER A 419 1.40 -28.25 21.89
N LYS A 420 1.54 -27.49 20.80
CA LYS A 420 0.39 -27.05 20.00
C LYS A 420 0.68 -27.09 18.51
N ALA A 421 -0.13 -27.84 17.77
CA ALA A 421 -0.12 -27.79 16.31
C ALA A 421 -0.69 -26.43 15.81
N VAL A 422 0.03 -25.79 14.89
CA VAL A 422 -0.31 -24.51 14.29
C VAL A 422 -0.08 -24.55 12.78
N ARG A 423 -0.97 -23.89 12.03
CA ARG A 423 -0.84 -23.71 10.58
C ARG A 423 -0.43 -22.28 10.24
N LEU A 424 0.72 -22.14 9.58
CA LEU A 424 1.15 -20.93 8.90
C LEU A 424 0.41 -20.92 7.56
N GLY A 425 -0.72 -20.23 7.48
CA GLY A 425 -1.72 -20.46 6.44
C GLY A 425 -1.45 -19.76 5.10
N LYS A 426 -0.96 -18.52 5.14
CA LYS A 426 -0.59 -17.73 3.96
C LYS A 426 0.94 -17.56 3.93
N PRO A 427 1.57 -17.44 2.76
CA PRO A 427 2.97 -17.05 2.69
C PRO A 427 3.14 -15.66 3.31
N PHE A 428 4.27 -15.44 3.97
CA PHE A 428 4.68 -14.13 4.49
C PHE A 428 6.18 -13.98 4.25
N ALA A 429 6.69 -12.75 4.22
CA ALA A 429 8.13 -12.52 4.22
C ALA A 429 8.60 -12.12 5.62
N VAL A 430 9.83 -12.46 5.96
CA VAL A 430 10.44 -12.13 7.25
C VAL A 430 11.85 -11.59 7.03
N ALA A 431 12.26 -10.59 7.81
CA ALA A 431 13.61 -10.08 7.75
C ALA A 431 14.61 -11.17 8.14
N THR A 432 15.65 -11.32 7.32
CA THR A 432 16.70 -12.34 7.51
C THR A 432 17.50 -12.14 8.80
N THR A 433 17.53 -10.93 9.33
CA THR A 433 18.18 -10.53 10.59
C THR A 433 17.19 -9.72 11.45
N GLU A 434 17.55 -9.44 12.70
CA GLU A 434 16.89 -8.37 13.46
C GLU A 434 17.06 -7.02 12.74
N VAL A 435 16.22 -6.06 13.08
CA VAL A 435 16.37 -4.68 12.60
C VAL A 435 17.66 -4.11 13.15
N THR A 436 18.54 -3.63 12.27
CA THR A 436 19.83 -3.10 12.70
C THR A 436 19.71 -1.68 13.24
N ARG A 437 20.67 -1.27 14.06
CA ARG A 437 20.76 0.10 14.57
C ARG A 437 20.81 1.12 13.44
N GLY A 438 21.53 0.85 12.35
CA GLY A 438 21.57 1.73 11.18
C GLY A 438 20.25 1.83 10.44
N GLN A 439 19.49 0.74 10.32
CA GLN A 439 18.13 0.77 9.76
C GLN A 439 17.18 1.58 10.64
N PHE A 440 17.22 1.37 11.95
CA PHE A 440 16.41 2.12 12.90
C PHE A 440 16.81 3.61 12.97
N ALA A 441 18.09 3.93 12.82
CA ALA A 441 18.57 5.31 12.75
C ALA A 441 17.97 6.07 11.56
N ARG A 442 17.82 5.43 10.39
CA ARG A 442 17.15 6.02 9.22
C ARG A 442 15.69 6.32 9.50
N PHE A 443 14.98 5.41 10.17
CA PHE A 443 13.61 5.65 10.61
C PHE A 443 13.51 6.88 11.52
N VAL A 444 14.38 6.98 12.53
CA VAL A 444 14.40 8.13 13.45
C VAL A 444 14.74 9.43 12.70
N GLN A 445 15.68 9.38 11.75
CA GLN A 445 16.04 10.54 10.93
C GLN A 445 14.90 10.99 10.00
N ALA A 446 14.23 10.04 9.34
CA ALA A 446 13.17 10.33 8.39
C ALA A 446 11.90 10.87 9.07
N THR A 447 11.59 10.37 10.27
CA THR A 447 10.36 10.72 10.99
C THR A 447 10.53 11.80 12.05
N GLY A 448 11.76 12.10 12.46
CA GLY A 448 12.04 12.97 13.62
C GLY A 448 11.56 12.38 14.96
N ARG A 449 11.16 11.10 15.00
CA ARG A 449 10.57 10.47 16.19
C ARG A 449 11.54 10.50 17.37
N GLN A 450 11.05 10.98 18.50
CA GLN A 450 11.79 10.92 19.76
C GLN A 450 11.61 9.54 20.40
N ILE A 451 12.73 8.88 20.67
CA ILE A 451 12.77 7.58 21.32
C ILE A 451 13.03 7.79 22.81
N GLY A 452 12.20 7.20 23.65
CA GLY A 452 12.32 7.33 25.11
C GLY A 452 13.66 6.83 25.65
N GLY A 453 14.11 7.43 26.76
CA GLY A 453 15.27 6.96 27.53
C GLY A 453 14.92 5.87 28.54
N ASN A 454 15.71 5.76 29.62
CA ASN A 454 15.56 4.76 30.68
C ASN A 454 15.74 3.31 30.21
N CYS A 455 16.65 3.10 29.26
CA CYS A 455 17.00 1.75 28.85
C CYS A 455 17.63 0.95 30.00
N ARG A 456 17.03 -0.21 30.31
CA ARG A 456 17.53 -1.09 31.36
C ARG A 456 18.83 -1.75 30.93
N ASP A 457 19.74 -1.88 31.88
CA ASP A 457 20.85 -2.81 31.74
C ASP A 457 20.33 -4.22 32.01
N ARG A 458 20.16 -4.96 30.92
CA ARG A 458 19.61 -6.31 30.88
C ARG A 458 18.21 -6.38 31.48
N GLU A 459 17.79 -7.56 31.88
CA GLU A 459 16.45 -7.84 32.40
C GLU A 459 16.34 -7.65 33.93
N ARG A 460 17.26 -6.88 34.54
CA ARG A 460 17.27 -6.65 36.00
C ARG A 460 15.99 -5.92 36.44
N THR A 461 15.21 -6.58 37.30
CA THR A 461 14.07 -5.99 38.03
C THR A 461 14.28 -6.24 39.52
N GLY A 462 14.24 -5.19 40.35
CA GLY A 462 14.45 -5.32 41.79
C GLY A 462 14.29 -4.01 42.55
N LEU A 463 14.15 -4.07 43.88
CA LEU A 463 13.94 -2.91 44.79
C LEU A 463 15.01 -1.82 44.67
N PHE A 464 16.21 -2.17 44.19
CA PHE A 464 17.35 -1.26 43.92
C PHE A 464 17.62 -1.09 42.41
N GLY A 465 16.78 -1.65 41.55
CA GLY A 465 16.98 -1.81 40.11
C GLY A 465 16.48 -0.65 39.24
N ALA A 466 15.87 0.38 39.83
CA ALA A 466 15.56 1.62 39.14
C ALA A 466 16.81 2.53 39.11
N VAL A 467 17.86 2.09 38.43
CA VAL A 467 18.87 3.04 37.99
C VAL A 467 18.17 3.91 36.94
N LYS A 468 17.94 5.19 37.27
CA LYS A 468 17.66 6.22 36.26
C LYS A 468 18.83 6.19 35.28
N SER A 469 18.69 5.42 34.21
CA SER A 469 19.73 5.29 33.22
C SER A 469 19.55 6.40 32.20
N SER A 470 20.61 7.16 31.94
CA SER A 470 20.71 8.02 30.77
C SER A 470 20.81 7.22 29.46
N ARG A 471 20.75 5.87 29.53
CA ARG A 471 20.90 4.97 28.40
C ARG A 471 19.75 5.14 27.42
N THR A 472 20.12 5.15 26.15
CA THR A 472 19.21 5.28 25.01
C THR A 472 19.57 4.22 23.96
N TRP A 473 18.78 4.12 22.89
CA TRP A 473 19.14 3.27 21.75
C TRP A 473 20.43 3.70 21.03
N ARG A 474 20.86 4.96 21.18
CA ARG A 474 22.14 5.46 20.63
C ARG A 474 23.32 5.12 21.52
N GLU A 475 23.08 5.14 22.84
CA GLU A 475 24.07 4.88 23.88
C GLU A 475 23.52 3.84 24.87
N PRO A 476 23.46 2.56 24.46
CA PRO A 476 22.85 1.49 25.26
C PRO A 476 23.78 0.94 26.37
N ASP A 477 24.96 1.55 26.55
CA ASP A 477 26.03 1.09 27.46
C ASP A 477 26.59 -0.29 27.09
N ILE A 478 26.55 -0.58 25.79
CA ILE A 478 27.24 -1.68 25.12
C ILE A 478 27.81 -1.15 23.80
N GLN A 479 28.94 -1.69 23.34
CA GLN A 479 29.54 -1.27 22.07
C GLN A 479 28.73 -1.84 20.90
N GLN A 480 28.24 -0.96 20.02
CA GLN A 480 27.49 -1.34 18.82
C GLN A 480 27.94 -0.51 17.61
N GLY A 481 27.95 -1.14 16.44
CA GLY A 481 27.94 -0.50 15.13
C GLY A 481 26.52 -0.37 14.55
N ASP A 482 26.41 0.13 13.32
CA ASP A 482 25.14 0.26 12.60
C ASP A 482 24.59 -1.08 12.08
N ASP A 483 25.44 -2.10 12.04
CA ASP A 483 25.17 -3.48 11.67
C ASP A 483 24.80 -4.38 12.87
N HIS A 484 24.84 -3.85 14.09
CA HIS A 484 24.31 -4.52 15.27
C HIS A 484 22.77 -4.40 15.33
N PRO A 485 22.07 -5.31 16.02
CA PRO A 485 20.64 -5.16 16.27
C PRO A 485 20.36 -3.89 17.08
N VAL A 486 19.27 -3.19 16.72
CA VAL A 486 18.79 -2.10 17.57
C VAL A 486 18.27 -2.66 18.90
N VAL A 487 18.67 -2.01 20.00
CA VAL A 487 18.20 -2.32 21.35
C VAL A 487 17.68 -1.06 22.02
N CYS A 488 17.22 -1.16 23.27
CA CYS A 488 16.67 -0.03 24.02
C CYS A 488 15.44 0.61 23.33
N VAL A 489 14.67 -0.20 22.62
CA VAL A 489 13.40 0.18 21.99
C VAL A 489 12.25 -0.55 22.68
N ASP A 490 11.13 0.14 22.86
CA ASP A 490 9.93 -0.48 23.40
C ASP A 490 9.03 -1.02 22.28
N PHE A 491 7.91 -1.63 22.66
CA PHE A 491 6.98 -2.19 21.69
C PHE A 491 6.39 -1.13 20.76
N ASP A 492 6.10 0.07 21.27
CA ASP A 492 5.50 1.15 20.48
C ASP A 492 6.49 1.73 19.46
N ASP A 493 7.78 1.78 19.80
CA ASP A 493 8.85 2.13 18.88
C ASP A 493 9.02 1.10 17.75
N ALA A 494 8.97 -0.19 18.09
CA ALA A 494 8.99 -1.27 17.09
C ALA A 494 7.75 -1.20 16.17
N GLN A 495 6.56 -0.97 16.74
CA GLN A 495 5.32 -0.78 15.96
C GLN A 495 5.36 0.47 15.08
N ALA A 496 6.00 1.55 15.55
CA ALA A 496 6.17 2.77 14.75
C ALA A 496 7.14 2.55 13.57
N TYR A 497 8.22 1.79 13.78
CA TYR A 497 9.14 1.42 12.71
C TYR A 497 8.44 0.60 11.61
N VAL A 498 7.66 -0.43 11.96
CA VAL A 498 6.96 -1.24 10.93
C VAL A 498 5.89 -0.45 10.18
N ARG A 499 5.21 0.49 10.84
CA ARG A 499 4.26 1.40 10.15
C ARG A 499 4.97 2.32 9.17
N TRP A 500 6.09 2.94 9.58
CA TRP A 500 6.90 3.78 8.70
C TRP A 500 7.44 2.98 7.51
N LEU A 501 7.99 1.79 7.76
CA LEU A 501 8.49 0.93 6.68
C LEU A 501 7.39 0.55 5.70
N GLY A 502 6.16 0.31 6.18
CA GLY A 502 5.01 0.09 5.30
C GLY A 502 4.63 1.31 4.46
N GLN A 503 4.70 2.52 5.03
CA GLN A 503 4.46 3.77 4.29
C GLN A 503 5.52 4.02 3.21
N GLU A 504 6.80 3.75 3.51
CA GLU A 504 7.90 3.92 2.57
C GLU A 504 7.83 2.97 1.37
N THR A 505 7.29 1.78 1.57
CA THR A 505 7.34 0.68 0.59
C THR A 505 6.01 0.42 -0.10
N GLY A 506 4.89 0.89 0.48
CA GLY A 506 3.54 0.53 0.03
C GLY A 506 3.12 -0.89 0.43
N HIS A 507 3.88 -1.58 1.30
CA HIS A 507 3.59 -2.94 1.75
C HIS A 507 3.15 -2.99 3.22
N VAL A 508 2.52 -4.09 3.62
CA VAL A 508 2.03 -4.27 5.00
C VAL A 508 3.12 -4.93 5.85
N TYR A 509 3.97 -4.10 6.43
CA TYR A 509 4.96 -4.50 7.43
C TYR A 509 4.36 -4.59 8.83
N ARG A 510 4.84 -5.56 9.63
CA ARG A 510 4.37 -5.85 10.99
C ARG A 510 5.45 -6.58 11.80
N LEU A 511 5.23 -6.71 13.10
CA LEU A 511 5.97 -7.69 13.90
C LEU A 511 5.47 -9.11 13.59
N LEU A 512 6.33 -10.10 13.85
CA LEU A 512 5.92 -11.50 13.81
C LEU A 512 4.87 -11.78 14.89
N SER A 513 3.99 -12.74 14.65
CA SER A 513 3.29 -13.39 15.76
C SER A 513 4.24 -14.31 16.52
N GLU A 514 3.91 -14.59 17.78
CA GLU A 514 4.59 -15.60 18.59
C GLU A 514 4.64 -16.95 17.87
N SER A 515 3.54 -17.34 17.23
CA SER A 515 3.43 -18.57 16.44
C SER A 515 4.40 -18.61 15.26
N GLU A 516 4.48 -17.51 14.49
CA GLU A 516 5.41 -17.41 13.36
C GLU A 516 6.85 -17.48 13.85
N TRP A 517 7.19 -16.73 14.90
CA TRP A 517 8.53 -16.70 15.46
C TRP A 517 8.98 -18.09 15.93
N GLN A 518 8.16 -18.76 16.76
CA GLN A 518 8.47 -20.10 17.25
C GLN A 518 8.62 -21.12 16.11
N ALA A 519 7.76 -21.05 15.09
CA ALA A 519 7.85 -21.95 13.93
C ALA A 519 9.14 -21.74 13.10
N LEU A 520 9.71 -20.53 13.12
CA LEU A 520 11.00 -20.25 12.50
C LEU A 520 12.16 -20.75 13.38
N ALA A 521 12.13 -20.42 14.68
CA ALA A 521 13.15 -20.80 15.65
C ALA A 521 13.23 -22.32 15.91
N ALA A 522 12.14 -23.08 15.71
CA ALA A 522 12.13 -24.54 15.82
C ALA A 522 13.07 -25.24 14.82
N ARG A 523 13.57 -24.53 13.80
CA ARG A 523 14.58 -25.02 12.85
C ARG A 523 16.01 -24.82 13.35
N VAL A 524 16.22 -24.09 14.44
CA VAL A 524 17.55 -23.89 15.04
C VAL A 524 17.90 -25.11 15.90
N PRO A 525 19.05 -25.78 15.68
CA PRO A 525 19.46 -26.91 16.51
C PRO A 525 19.70 -26.47 17.97
N ALA A 526 19.21 -27.26 18.93
CA ALA A 526 19.28 -26.89 20.35
C ALA A 526 20.72 -26.94 20.92
N GLU A 527 21.54 -27.87 20.42
CA GLU A 527 22.91 -28.11 20.90
C GLU A 527 23.96 -27.12 20.34
N ALA A 528 23.55 -26.16 19.50
CA ALA A 528 24.49 -25.40 18.68
C ALA A 528 25.08 -24.13 19.36
N ALA A 529 24.69 -23.82 20.61
CA ALA A 529 25.23 -22.79 21.52
C ALA A 529 26.14 -21.70 20.90
N CYS A 530 27.36 -21.48 21.42
CA CYS A 530 28.22 -20.35 21.00
C CYS A 530 28.72 -20.45 19.54
N LYS A 531 28.49 -21.55 18.82
CA LYS A 531 28.86 -21.66 17.40
C LYS A 531 27.83 -21.00 16.49
N VAL A 532 26.57 -20.95 16.93
CA VAL A 532 25.48 -20.41 16.12
C VAL A 532 24.72 -19.26 16.78
N ALA A 533 24.93 -19.05 18.08
CA ALA A 533 24.20 -18.10 18.90
C ALA A 533 25.14 -17.22 19.73
N ASN A 534 24.79 -15.94 19.87
CA ASN A 534 25.46 -15.01 20.77
C ASN A 534 24.78 -15.06 22.15
N LEU A 535 25.49 -15.54 23.17
CA LEU A 535 24.95 -15.90 24.49
C LEU A 535 25.92 -15.46 25.61
N SER A 536 25.51 -15.61 26.87
CA SER A 536 26.43 -15.37 28.00
C SER A 536 27.48 -16.47 28.04
N ASP A 537 28.68 -16.16 27.57
CA ASP A 537 29.76 -17.13 27.34
C ASP A 537 31.02 -16.83 28.20
N ARG A 538 32.14 -17.48 27.89
CA ARG A 538 33.40 -17.28 28.63
C ARG A 538 34.03 -15.88 28.41
N THR A 539 33.67 -15.14 27.36
CA THR A 539 34.21 -13.80 27.10
C THR A 539 33.74 -12.82 28.17
N ARG A 540 32.48 -12.96 28.58
CA ARG A 540 31.86 -12.23 29.67
C ARG A 540 32.18 -12.84 31.04
N GLY A 541 32.11 -14.17 31.13
CA GLY A 541 32.27 -14.92 32.37
C GLY A 541 31.13 -14.72 33.39
N GLY A 542 31.13 -15.56 34.44
CA GLY A 542 30.13 -15.52 35.50
C GLY A 542 29.48 -16.88 35.78
N ARG A 543 28.69 -16.96 36.87
CA ARG A 543 27.92 -18.16 37.18
C ARG A 543 26.87 -18.39 36.10
N GLY A 544 26.75 -19.62 35.60
CA GLY A 544 25.77 -20.00 34.58
C GLY A 544 26.21 -19.79 33.13
N SER A 545 27.29 -19.03 32.88
CA SER A 545 27.76 -18.77 31.51
C SER A 545 28.23 -20.03 30.80
N PHE A 546 28.04 -20.10 29.49
CA PHE A 546 28.56 -21.17 28.65
C PHE A 546 30.10 -21.19 28.70
N THR A 547 30.69 -22.39 28.64
CA THR A 547 32.16 -22.57 28.66
C THR A 547 32.82 -22.30 27.31
N CYS A 548 32.02 -22.22 26.25
CA CYS A 548 32.45 -21.85 24.90
C CYS A 548 32.62 -20.32 24.77
N SER A 549 33.04 -19.89 23.58
CA SER A 549 33.05 -18.48 23.20
C SER A 549 32.41 -18.29 21.84
N ASP A 550 31.55 -17.29 21.71
CA ASP A 550 31.00 -16.78 20.46
C ASP A 550 31.81 -15.59 19.92
N GLY A 551 32.64 -14.98 20.77
CA GLY A 551 33.56 -13.90 20.43
C GLY A 551 33.03 -12.50 20.72
N PHE A 552 31.85 -12.38 21.35
CA PHE A 552 31.17 -11.11 21.59
C PHE A 552 30.77 -10.97 23.07
N GLU A 553 31.26 -9.93 23.74
CA GLU A 553 30.91 -9.65 25.15
C GLU A 553 29.46 -9.13 25.30
N ALA A 554 28.92 -8.55 24.22
CA ALA A 554 27.57 -8.01 24.12
C ALA A 554 26.95 -8.39 22.76
N THR A 555 25.98 -7.62 22.26
CA THR A 555 25.42 -7.87 20.92
C THR A 555 26.51 -8.01 19.86
N ALA A 556 26.27 -8.88 18.88
CA ALA A 556 27.13 -9.05 17.72
C ALA A 556 26.53 -8.27 16.54
N PRO A 557 27.34 -7.89 15.53
CA PRO A 557 26.78 -7.54 14.23
C PRO A 557 25.87 -8.68 13.74
N VAL A 558 24.75 -8.34 13.12
CA VAL A 558 23.84 -9.36 12.58
C VAL A 558 24.56 -10.22 11.54
N ARG A 559 24.13 -11.48 11.36
CA ARG A 559 24.69 -12.41 10.36
C ARG A 559 26.14 -12.85 10.61
N GLN A 560 26.69 -12.64 11.80
CA GLN A 560 28.06 -13.10 12.12
C GLN A 560 28.10 -14.57 12.57
N LEU A 561 26.99 -15.07 13.11
CA LEU A 561 26.86 -16.42 13.63
C LEU A 561 25.93 -17.26 12.73
N GLY A 562 25.48 -18.40 13.25
CA GLY A 562 24.83 -19.44 12.45
C GLY A 562 23.48 -19.01 11.87
N ALA A 563 23.16 -19.61 10.72
CA ALA A 563 21.89 -19.41 10.04
C ALA A 563 21.03 -20.68 10.10
N SER A 564 19.72 -20.53 10.25
CA SER A 564 18.77 -21.62 10.03
C SER A 564 17.70 -21.20 9.03
N GLY A 565 17.57 -21.96 7.95
CA GLY A 565 16.57 -21.71 6.92
C GLY A 565 16.68 -20.34 6.23
N GLY A 566 17.88 -19.76 6.16
CA GLY A 566 18.14 -18.43 5.61
C GLY A 566 17.92 -17.27 6.60
N LEU A 567 17.60 -17.58 7.86
CA LEU A 567 17.45 -16.62 8.95
C LEU A 567 18.62 -16.71 9.90
N TYR A 568 19.06 -15.56 10.39
CA TYR A 568 20.19 -15.41 11.29
C TYR A 568 19.70 -14.94 12.65
N ASP A 569 20.46 -15.30 13.68
CA ASP A 569 20.31 -14.73 15.03
C ASP A 569 18.94 -15.03 15.68
N LEU A 570 18.23 -16.08 15.22
CA LEU A 570 17.00 -16.57 15.87
C LEU A 570 17.27 -17.21 17.25
N ASP A 571 18.54 -17.43 17.57
CA ASP A 571 19.01 -17.92 18.84
C ASP A 571 20.13 -17.02 19.36
N GLY A 572 19.87 -16.27 20.43
CA GLY A 572 20.83 -15.35 21.01
C GLY A 572 20.82 -13.97 20.35
N ASN A 573 21.90 -13.21 20.55
CA ASN A 573 22.05 -11.80 20.18
C ASN A 573 21.08 -10.89 20.94
N VAL A 574 19.82 -10.76 20.51
CA VAL A 574 18.79 -10.02 21.26
C VAL A 574 17.49 -10.80 21.27
N ARG A 575 16.69 -10.59 22.33
CA ARG A 575 15.31 -11.05 22.29
C ARG A 575 14.49 -10.17 21.34
N GLU A 576 13.43 -10.72 20.79
CA GLU A 576 12.62 -10.03 19.78
C GLU A 576 11.19 -9.78 20.29
N TRP A 577 10.74 -8.52 20.23
CA TRP A 577 9.32 -8.18 20.39
C TRP A 577 8.48 -8.91 19.33
N VAL A 578 7.40 -9.55 19.76
CA VAL A 578 6.36 -10.11 18.87
C VAL A 578 5.02 -9.43 19.13
N GLN A 579 4.09 -9.57 18.18
CA GLN A 579 2.82 -8.86 18.16
C GLN A 579 1.85 -9.27 19.29
N ASP A 580 2.01 -10.49 19.82
CA ASP A 580 1.14 -11.12 20.82
C ASP A 580 1.17 -10.40 22.17
N CYS A 581 -0.01 -10.32 22.79
CA CYS A 581 -0.17 -9.89 24.18
C CYS A 581 0.30 -11.01 25.13
N SER A 582 0.61 -10.65 26.37
CA SER A 582 1.14 -11.63 27.33
C SER A 582 0.18 -12.80 27.52
N ASN A 583 0.76 -14.00 27.59
CA ASN A 583 0.02 -15.23 27.79
C ASN A 583 0.89 -16.30 28.46
N GLU A 584 0.30 -17.10 29.34
CA GLU A 584 1.05 -18.02 30.21
C GLU A 584 1.42 -19.34 29.49
N SER A 585 0.56 -19.85 28.62
CA SER A 585 0.73 -21.14 27.94
C SER A 585 0.06 -21.18 26.56
N HIS A 586 0.22 -22.29 25.84
CA HIS A 586 -0.49 -22.55 24.58
C HIS A 586 -1.91 -23.09 24.78
N ALA A 587 -2.41 -23.17 26.02
CA ALA A 587 -3.80 -23.47 26.30
C ALA A 587 -4.73 -22.46 25.60
N GLY A 588 -5.78 -22.95 24.94
CA GLY A 588 -6.73 -22.12 24.18
C GLY A 588 -6.18 -21.50 22.89
N HIS A 589 -4.96 -21.85 22.46
CA HIS A 589 -4.38 -21.32 21.22
C HIS A 589 -5.23 -21.71 19.99
N PRO A 590 -5.52 -20.79 19.05
CA PRO A 590 -6.45 -21.03 17.94
C PRO A 590 -5.93 -21.97 16.84
N GLY A 591 -4.66 -22.36 16.90
CA GLY A 591 -4.06 -23.29 15.92
C GLY A 591 -3.71 -22.65 14.57
N ASN A 592 -3.71 -21.31 14.49
CA ASN A 592 -3.30 -20.55 13.32
C ASN A 592 -2.15 -19.59 13.69
N ALA A 593 -1.52 -18.98 12.69
CA ALA A 593 -0.38 -18.09 12.86
C ALA A 593 -0.75 -16.64 13.24
N GLN A 594 -2.03 -16.35 13.55
CA GLN A 594 -2.43 -14.99 13.93
C GLN A 594 -1.94 -14.67 15.35
N PRO A 595 -1.56 -13.40 15.62
CA PRO A 595 -1.17 -12.99 16.95
C PRO A 595 -2.34 -13.07 17.94
N ARG A 596 -2.05 -13.48 19.16
CA ARG A 596 -3.01 -13.53 20.27
C ARG A 596 -3.12 -12.15 20.91
N LEU A 597 -4.23 -11.48 20.64
CA LEU A 597 -4.49 -10.12 21.10
C LEU A 597 -5.55 -10.04 22.22
N ASN A 598 -6.00 -11.19 22.73
CA ASN A 598 -7.04 -11.28 23.75
C ASN A 598 -6.51 -11.35 25.20
N GLY A 599 -5.18 -11.30 25.39
CA GLY A 599 -4.53 -11.27 26.70
C GLY A 599 -4.32 -9.85 27.25
N ASP A 600 -3.51 -9.71 28.30
CA ASP A 600 -3.10 -8.39 28.79
C ASP A 600 -2.08 -7.78 27.84
N CYS A 601 -2.50 -6.81 27.05
CA CYS A 601 -1.67 -6.12 26.06
C CYS A 601 -0.85 -4.96 26.63
N SER A 602 -1.00 -4.64 27.93
CA SER A 602 -0.05 -3.77 28.64
C SER A 602 1.30 -4.47 28.83
N GLU A 603 1.32 -5.79 28.69
CA GLU A 603 2.49 -6.61 28.52
C GLU A 603 2.48 -7.30 27.14
N ARG A 604 3.66 -7.56 26.59
CA ARG A 604 3.83 -8.19 25.29
C ARG A 604 4.77 -9.37 25.40
N MET A 605 4.55 -10.36 24.56
CA MET A 605 5.48 -11.48 24.46
C MET A 605 6.78 -11.01 23.81
N VAL A 606 7.89 -11.53 24.32
CA VAL A 606 9.24 -11.36 23.85
C VAL A 606 9.85 -12.74 23.69
N MET A 607 10.43 -13.00 22.53
CA MET A 607 10.86 -14.32 22.12
C MET A 607 12.38 -14.42 21.99
N GLY A 608 12.90 -15.63 22.17
CA GLY A 608 14.31 -15.94 21.95
C GLY A 608 15.21 -15.61 23.13
N ARG A 609 16.48 -15.95 22.97
CA ARG A 609 17.57 -15.67 23.91
C ARG A 609 18.28 -14.37 23.53
N ALA A 610 19.09 -13.82 24.43
CA ALA A 610 19.94 -12.66 24.15
C ALA A 610 21.40 -12.98 24.46
N TRP A 611 22.30 -12.04 24.15
CA TRP A 611 23.73 -12.06 24.50
C TRP A 611 24.01 -12.24 26.02
N HIS A 612 22.99 -12.10 26.87
CA HIS A 612 23.05 -12.36 28.32
C HIS A 612 22.44 -13.71 28.73
N SER A 613 21.73 -14.42 27.85
CA SER A 613 21.11 -15.70 28.21
C SER A 613 22.17 -16.74 28.55
N ASP A 614 21.99 -17.43 29.66
CA ASP A 614 22.95 -18.38 30.21
C ASP A 614 22.45 -19.84 30.05
N GLN A 615 23.14 -20.80 30.67
CA GLN A 615 22.81 -22.22 30.55
C GLN A 615 21.45 -22.61 31.17
N GLU A 616 20.83 -21.76 31.99
CA GLU A 616 19.48 -22.02 32.54
C GLU A 616 18.42 -21.91 31.43
N GLU A 617 18.65 -21.03 30.44
CA GLU A 617 17.85 -20.93 29.22
C GLU A 617 18.35 -21.93 28.17
N SER A 618 18.08 -23.22 28.40
CA SER A 618 18.70 -24.34 27.67
C SER A 618 18.21 -24.56 26.23
N THR A 619 17.20 -23.84 25.76
CA THR A 619 16.66 -23.96 24.39
C THR A 619 16.58 -22.59 23.69
N PRO A 620 16.66 -22.55 22.35
CA PRO A 620 16.48 -21.31 21.59
C PRO A 620 15.12 -20.64 21.80
N ILE A 621 14.07 -21.46 21.95
CA ILE A 621 12.70 -20.98 22.14
C ILE A 621 12.49 -20.65 23.62
N GLN A 622 12.83 -19.42 23.99
CA GLN A 622 12.46 -18.82 25.27
C GLN A 622 11.28 -17.87 25.08
N ARG A 623 10.35 -17.91 26.05
CA ARG A 623 9.14 -17.09 26.08
C ARG A 623 9.16 -16.24 27.33
N LYS A 624 9.09 -14.91 27.19
CA LYS A 624 8.99 -13.98 28.33
C LYS A 624 7.93 -12.93 28.06
N ALA A 625 7.31 -12.41 29.11
CA ALA A 625 6.41 -11.27 29.04
C ALA A 625 7.10 -10.04 29.66
N PHE A 626 6.97 -8.89 29.01
CA PHE A 626 7.44 -7.61 29.52
C PHE A 626 6.37 -6.55 29.30
N LYS A 627 6.29 -5.56 30.19
CA LYS A 627 5.47 -4.37 29.94
C LYS A 627 5.86 -3.74 28.61
N SER A 628 4.87 -3.33 27.82
CA SER A 628 5.04 -2.84 26.45
C SER A 628 5.95 -1.61 26.35
N ASN A 629 6.07 -0.83 27.45
CA ASN A 629 6.91 0.36 27.54
C ASN A 629 8.35 0.10 28.04
N VAL A 630 8.72 -1.16 28.26
CA VAL A 630 10.07 -1.53 28.70
C VAL A 630 11.06 -1.36 27.56
N ARG A 631 12.21 -0.76 27.88
CA ARG A 631 13.40 -0.72 27.03
C ARG A 631 14.52 -1.47 27.73
N SER A 632 15.21 -2.35 27.03
CA SER A 632 16.36 -3.10 27.55
C SER A 632 17.45 -3.17 26.48
N ASN A 633 18.71 -3.17 26.89
CA ASN A 633 19.85 -3.43 25.99
C ASN A 633 19.96 -4.90 25.55
N THR A 634 18.98 -5.75 25.92
CA THR A 634 18.83 -7.15 25.49
C THR A 634 17.59 -7.41 24.62
N ILE A 635 16.77 -6.39 24.35
CA ILE A 635 15.52 -6.54 23.58
C ILE A 635 15.57 -5.63 22.34
N GLY A 636 15.41 -6.25 21.18
CA GLY A 636 15.22 -5.62 19.88
C GLY A 636 13.96 -6.19 19.20
N PHE A 637 13.96 -6.24 17.87
CA PHE A 637 12.85 -6.83 17.11
C PHE A 637 13.24 -7.17 15.67
N ARG A 638 12.40 -7.99 15.05
CA ARG A 638 12.45 -8.38 13.65
C ARG A 638 11.12 -8.07 13.00
N VAL A 639 11.14 -7.78 11.71
CA VAL A 639 9.94 -7.45 10.94
C VAL A 639 9.51 -8.59 10.03
N ALA A 640 8.20 -8.69 9.84
CA ALA A 640 7.56 -9.50 8.81
C ALA A 640 6.78 -8.59 7.87
N MET A 641 6.53 -9.08 6.66
CA MET A 641 5.68 -8.45 5.66
C MET A 641 4.57 -9.43 5.29
N THR A 642 3.34 -8.95 5.34
CA THR A 642 2.21 -9.70 4.81
C THR A 642 2.30 -9.66 3.30
N MET A 643 2.34 -10.84 2.67
CA MET A 643 2.37 -10.94 1.22
C MET A 643 0.96 -10.62 0.69
N PRO A 644 0.84 -9.90 -0.43
CA PRO A 644 -0.43 -9.78 -1.13
C PRO A 644 -1.00 -11.19 -1.38
N ASP A 645 -2.32 -11.32 -1.39
CA ASP A 645 -2.95 -12.58 -1.76
C ASP A 645 -2.57 -12.91 -3.21
N GLY A 646 -1.51 -13.72 -3.37
CA GLY A 646 -1.20 -14.36 -4.63
C GLY A 646 -2.39 -15.24 -5.05
N PRO A 647 -2.53 -15.55 -6.35
CA PRO A 647 -3.64 -16.37 -6.82
C PRO A 647 -3.71 -17.67 -6.00
N PRO A 648 -4.92 -18.15 -5.68
CA PRO A 648 -5.11 -19.29 -4.81
C PRO A 648 -4.27 -20.47 -5.31
N ALA A 649 -3.65 -21.21 -4.38
CA ALA A 649 -2.78 -22.36 -4.63
C ALA A 649 -3.45 -23.55 -5.36
N GLY A 650 -4.63 -23.36 -5.97
CA GLY A 650 -5.41 -24.33 -6.71
C GLY A 650 -5.42 -24.18 -8.24
N GLN A 651 -4.77 -23.16 -8.84
CA GLN A 651 -4.74 -22.99 -10.31
C GLN A 651 -3.48 -23.51 -11.02
N LEU A 652 -2.57 -24.20 -10.32
CA LEU A 652 -1.37 -24.82 -10.92
C LEU A 652 -1.60 -26.27 -11.41
N ARG A 653 -2.81 -26.59 -11.86
CA ARG A 653 -3.09 -27.78 -12.67
C ARG A 653 -4.14 -27.46 -13.72
N GLN A 654 -3.67 -27.06 -14.90
CA GLN A 654 -4.19 -27.49 -16.20
C GLN A 654 -3.11 -27.29 -17.25
#